data_AF-A0A950M545-F1
#
_entry.id   AF-A0A950M545-F1
#
_cell.length_a   1.000
_cell.length_b   1.000
_cell.length_c   1.000
_cell.angle_alpha   90.00
_cell.angle_beta   90.00
_cell.angle_gamma   90.00
#
_symmetry.space_group_name_H-M   'P 1'
#
loop_
_entity.id
_entity.type
_entity.pdbx_description
1 polymer ?
#
loop_
_entity_poly.entity_id
_entity_poly.type
_entity_poly.pdbx_seq_one_letter_code
_entity_poly.pdbx_strand_id
1 'polypeptide(L)'
;MTSTSVQAPAPVAVQKRAPSLYFGGWELGLIVFMMILYAIGVWINPDFFGTTDALSAVFRDASRYGIMAIGMTFVIVNKEIDLSVGSTLGLTTVVFSILFSPTNYDMDVWPAAAAALGVALGIGLINGLLVTVLQVPSFIATLTMLFIGRGLVLGLTGGENMSYDIKTRDFPAFFSLADTNSLGFNNQIIIFLVVAAIGAVVLASTRMGFETYATGGNEQAARYSGVPTRWVRIRSYILSSLTAGIAGLMTVAQSHGLTSQEGLGAELIAIASVIVGGASIVGGRGRIAGSCLGALLVVLIDKVLREQIPVTRTQDFGGTLIEVQGSIQLPAGAVPAFLGLILLVSVLIEPWLVRRRVLQRAWARIRGLPPPLALETGGIAITGAQTRGTVAQARGVEARGFRAFFHRRDAAAIMLMVALWALGLWFRPDFWGSLDNTFAMLLAFTEIGLLAIGLTFVIANGDIDLSVGSVLAFAGAAAAFLMKEMDASPLVAVIGGFAAGAAAGVINGWLTTRLKLPAFVSTLGMFYMARGLAAWLVAGRQLSGFPETFNLIGRNVYDVLDAFGIAPTGGLWLAVAKAVSAQTIFLAVVAVLAAIVLGHMPYGQKCYAIGGNERAAAYSGINTARVRFTAFVFSALCAAAAGVIYVAYYRSFNPSAGQLRELDAIASVIIGGGSIFGGYGTIAGSLAGAAVITLIRSLLSLQIIWSDGTSFVLPQHWMNVFIGLILLFAVVGDIWLRQNNIFAIWVEGWRAAQRRPIGGTA
;
A
#
# COMPACT_ATOMS: atom_id res chain seq x y z
N MET A 1 55.36 -50.35 -19.64
CA MET A 1 54.93 -48.94 -19.72
C MET A 1 53.59 -48.88 -20.45
N THR A 2 52.50 -48.98 -19.71
CA THR A 2 51.12 -48.93 -20.22
C THR A 2 50.57 -47.54 -19.95
N SER A 3 50.41 -46.75 -21.01
CA SER A 3 49.83 -45.41 -20.96
C SER A 3 48.34 -45.51 -20.61
N THR A 4 48.00 -45.18 -19.37
CA THR A 4 46.62 -44.92 -18.96
C THR A 4 46.19 -43.61 -19.61
N SER A 5 45.38 -43.71 -20.67
CA SER A 5 44.69 -42.57 -21.25
C SER A 5 43.69 -42.03 -20.24
N VAL A 6 43.95 -40.82 -19.74
CA VAL A 6 42.98 -40.04 -18.97
C VAL A 6 41.83 -39.72 -19.92
N GLN A 7 40.70 -40.41 -19.77
CA GLN A 7 39.46 -40.04 -20.43
C GLN A 7 39.09 -38.62 -19.98
N ALA A 8 39.05 -37.69 -20.94
CA ALA A 8 38.50 -36.37 -20.72
C ALA A 8 37.05 -36.52 -20.21
N PRO A 9 36.63 -35.79 -19.16
CA PRO A 9 35.25 -35.81 -18.71
C PRO A 9 34.36 -35.42 -19.89
N ALA A 10 33.34 -36.24 -20.17
CA ALA A 10 32.36 -35.95 -21.20
C ALA A 10 31.86 -34.51 -21.01
N PRO A 11 31.76 -33.69 -22.08
CA PRO A 11 31.23 -32.35 -21.95
C PRO A 11 29.85 -32.48 -21.30
N VAL A 12 29.70 -31.89 -20.12
CA VAL A 12 28.40 -31.77 -19.47
C VAL A 12 27.52 -31.12 -20.52
N ALA A 13 26.59 -31.90 -21.08
CA ALA A 13 25.64 -31.40 -22.05
C ALA A 13 24.91 -30.26 -21.33
N VAL A 14 25.30 -29.02 -21.64
CA VAL A 14 24.53 -27.84 -21.28
C VAL A 14 23.21 -28.08 -21.97
N GLN A 15 22.24 -28.62 -21.24
CA GLN A 15 20.88 -28.72 -21.73
C GLN A 15 20.46 -27.28 -22.01
N LYS A 16 20.57 -26.88 -23.28
CA LYS A 16 19.87 -25.74 -23.86
C LYS A 16 18.39 -26.09 -23.84
N ARG A 17 17.80 -26.23 -22.65
CA ARG A 17 16.37 -26.02 -22.48
C ARG A 17 16.25 -24.55 -22.18
N ALA A 18 16.10 -23.75 -23.24
CA ALA A 18 15.44 -22.47 -23.10
C ALA A 18 14.17 -22.75 -22.26
N PRO A 19 13.97 -22.10 -21.11
CA PRO A 19 12.67 -22.19 -20.45
C PRO A 19 11.67 -21.77 -21.52
N SER A 20 10.68 -22.61 -21.83
CA SER A 20 9.72 -22.36 -22.90
C SER A 20 9.03 -21.02 -22.65
N LEU A 21 9.59 -19.96 -23.24
CA LEU A 21 9.29 -18.56 -23.00
C LEU A 21 7.93 -18.14 -23.57
N TYR A 22 7.22 -19.08 -24.23
CA TYR A 22 5.84 -18.90 -24.70
C TYR A 22 4.75 -19.63 -23.90
N PHE A 23 4.99 -20.84 -23.36
CA PHE A 23 4.04 -21.56 -22.50
C PHE A 23 4.76 -22.31 -21.37
N GLY A 24 4.35 -22.09 -20.12
CA GLY A 24 4.78 -22.84 -18.93
C GLY A 24 3.57 -23.49 -18.25
N GLY A 25 3.80 -24.42 -17.32
CA GLY A 25 2.71 -25.11 -16.61
C GLY A 25 1.86 -24.21 -15.70
N TRP A 26 2.32 -22.99 -15.40
CA TRP A 26 1.60 -22.04 -14.53
C TRP A 26 0.41 -21.42 -15.23
N GLU A 27 0.59 -21.00 -16.48
CA GLU A 27 -0.44 -20.37 -17.31
C GLU A 27 -1.59 -21.34 -17.58
N LEU A 28 -1.30 -22.63 -17.79
CA LEU A 28 -2.33 -23.65 -17.93
C LEU A 28 -3.17 -23.79 -16.64
N GLY A 29 -2.54 -23.75 -15.47
CA GLY A 29 -3.24 -23.76 -14.19
C GLY A 29 -4.17 -22.56 -14.01
N LEU A 30 -3.71 -21.36 -14.40
CA LEU A 30 -4.53 -20.15 -14.40
C LEU A 30 -5.72 -20.27 -15.36
N ILE A 31 -5.51 -20.77 -16.58
CA ILE A 31 -6.59 -20.96 -17.56
C ILE A 31 -7.61 -21.97 -17.04
N VAL A 32 -7.18 -23.11 -16.48
CA VAL A 32 -8.09 -24.09 -15.87
C VAL A 32 -8.89 -23.48 -14.74
N PHE A 33 -8.25 -22.72 -13.85
CA PHE A 33 -8.94 -22.04 -12.76
C PHE A 33 -9.93 -20.99 -13.27
N MET A 34 -9.56 -20.22 -14.30
CA MET A 34 -10.43 -19.24 -14.96
C MET A 34 -11.64 -19.93 -15.62
N MET A 35 -11.46 -21.08 -16.27
CA MET A 35 -12.58 -21.86 -16.83
C MET A 35 -13.53 -22.36 -15.74
N ILE A 36 -13.01 -22.83 -14.61
CA ILE A 36 -13.82 -23.24 -13.46
C ILE A 36 -14.60 -22.04 -12.90
N LEU A 37 -13.96 -20.89 -12.72
CA LEU A 37 -14.63 -19.67 -12.25
C LEU A 37 -15.69 -19.16 -13.23
N TYR A 38 -15.42 -19.24 -14.53
CA TYR A 38 -16.39 -18.87 -15.54
C TYR A 38 -17.61 -19.82 -15.50
N ALA A 39 -17.38 -21.13 -15.36
CA ALA A 39 -18.45 -22.11 -15.18
C ALA A 39 -19.27 -21.85 -13.91
N ILE A 40 -18.63 -21.43 -12.81
CA ILE A 40 -19.33 -20.97 -11.61
C ILE A 40 -20.16 -19.72 -11.91
N GLY A 41 -19.63 -18.75 -12.66
CA GLY A 41 -20.37 -17.56 -13.11
C GLY A 41 -21.62 -17.92 -13.93
N VAL A 42 -21.49 -18.86 -14.88
CA VAL A 42 -22.63 -19.40 -15.65
C VAL A 42 -23.66 -20.06 -14.74
N TRP A 43 -23.22 -20.76 -13.69
CA TRP A 43 -24.12 -21.36 -12.72
C TRP A 43 -24.84 -20.32 -11.83
N ILE A 44 -24.17 -19.22 -11.49
CA ILE A 44 -24.72 -18.11 -10.68
C ILE A 44 -25.75 -17.29 -11.45
N ASN A 45 -25.40 -16.86 -12.67
CA ASN A 45 -26.27 -16.07 -13.54
C ASN A 45 -26.11 -16.52 -15.01
N PRO A 46 -26.88 -17.54 -15.45
CA PRO A 46 -26.84 -18.01 -16.82
C PRO A 46 -27.19 -16.94 -17.86
N ASP A 47 -28.07 -15.98 -17.52
CA ASP A 47 -28.55 -14.96 -18.45
C ASP A 47 -27.45 -13.96 -18.80
N PHE A 48 -26.53 -13.68 -17.88
CA PHE A 48 -25.36 -12.85 -18.16
C PHE A 48 -24.18 -13.70 -18.65
N PHE A 49 -23.70 -14.66 -17.85
CA PHE A 49 -22.48 -15.43 -18.15
C PHE A 49 -22.63 -16.45 -19.30
N GLY A 50 -23.86 -16.82 -19.66
CA GLY A 50 -24.15 -17.64 -20.83
C GLY A 50 -24.13 -16.87 -22.15
N THR A 51 -24.08 -15.54 -22.12
CA THR A 51 -24.06 -14.68 -23.32
C THR A 51 -22.66 -14.20 -23.67
N THR A 52 -22.50 -13.65 -24.87
CA THR A 52 -21.26 -12.97 -25.30
C THR A 52 -20.99 -11.68 -24.52
N ASP A 53 -22.00 -11.14 -23.82
CA ASP A 53 -21.89 -9.87 -23.11
C ASP A 53 -21.01 -9.99 -21.87
N ALA A 54 -21.10 -11.10 -21.13
CA ALA A 54 -20.22 -11.35 -20.00
C ALA A 54 -18.76 -11.48 -20.44
N LEU A 55 -18.50 -12.23 -21.50
CA LEU A 55 -17.14 -12.41 -22.02
C LEU A 55 -16.57 -11.06 -22.50
N SER A 56 -17.35 -10.29 -23.25
CA SER A 56 -16.92 -8.97 -23.73
C SER A 56 -16.68 -7.97 -22.58
N ALA A 57 -17.50 -7.99 -21.53
CA ALA A 57 -17.33 -7.17 -20.34
C ALA A 57 -16.06 -7.54 -19.55
N VAL A 58 -15.77 -8.84 -19.38
CA VAL A 58 -14.54 -9.31 -18.73
C VAL A 58 -13.31 -8.86 -19.50
N PHE A 59 -13.27 -9.07 -20.82
CA PHE A 59 -12.11 -8.65 -21.64
C PHE A 59 -11.94 -7.13 -21.69
N ARG A 60 -13.03 -6.36 -21.78
CA ARG A 60 -12.97 -4.89 -21.76
C ARG A 60 -12.38 -4.38 -20.45
N ASP A 61 -12.89 -4.84 -19.31
CA ASP A 61 -12.42 -4.35 -18.00
C ASP A 61 -11.01 -4.88 -17.69
N ALA A 62 -10.69 -6.10 -18.12
CA ALA A 62 -9.34 -6.65 -18.04
C ALA A 62 -8.33 -5.93 -18.93
N SER A 63 -8.76 -5.25 -19.99
CA SER A 63 -7.86 -4.52 -20.89
C SER A 63 -7.17 -3.36 -20.16
N ARG A 64 -7.89 -2.57 -19.36
CA ARG A 64 -7.35 -1.44 -18.60
C ARG A 64 -6.34 -1.90 -17.53
N TYR A 65 -6.73 -2.86 -16.70
CA TYR A 65 -5.84 -3.41 -15.69
C TYR A 65 -4.70 -4.25 -16.26
N GLY A 66 -4.93 -4.93 -17.39
CA GLY A 66 -3.93 -5.70 -18.12
C GLY A 66 -2.82 -4.82 -18.69
N ILE A 67 -3.16 -3.64 -19.24
CA ILE A 67 -2.18 -2.64 -19.67
C ILE A 67 -1.31 -2.18 -18.50
N MET A 68 -1.92 -1.84 -17.36
CA MET A 68 -1.17 -1.49 -16.14
C MET A 68 -0.27 -2.64 -15.67
N ALA A 69 -0.77 -3.87 -15.71
CA ALA A 69 -0.01 -5.06 -15.33
C ALA A 69 1.22 -5.29 -16.23
N ILE A 70 1.13 -4.95 -17.52
CA ILE A 70 2.28 -5.03 -18.45
C ILE A 70 3.42 -4.13 -17.97
N GLY A 71 3.15 -2.85 -17.69
CA GLY A 71 4.17 -1.93 -17.18
C GLY A 71 4.70 -2.35 -15.80
N MET A 72 3.79 -2.75 -14.91
CA MET A 72 4.13 -3.23 -13.57
C MET A 72 5.01 -4.50 -13.61
N THR A 73 4.91 -5.32 -14.67
CA THR A 73 5.79 -6.49 -14.85
C THR A 73 7.25 -6.08 -14.98
N PHE A 74 7.57 -4.99 -15.70
CA PHE A 74 8.96 -4.50 -15.81
C PHE A 74 9.51 -4.00 -14.47
N VAL A 75 8.64 -3.48 -13.60
CA VAL A 75 9.00 -3.01 -12.26
C VAL A 75 9.24 -4.20 -11.32
N ILE A 76 8.30 -5.14 -11.25
CA ILE A 76 8.42 -6.33 -10.39
C ILE A 76 9.60 -7.22 -10.80
N VAL A 77 9.83 -7.41 -12.10
CA VAL A 77 10.99 -8.17 -12.58
C VAL A 77 12.29 -7.52 -12.11
N ASN A 78 12.37 -6.20 -11.99
CA ASN A 78 13.52 -5.47 -11.44
C ASN A 78 13.65 -5.54 -9.90
N LYS A 79 12.80 -6.31 -9.19
CA LYS A 79 12.73 -6.36 -7.72
C LYS A 79 12.23 -5.05 -7.10
N GLU A 80 11.35 -4.36 -7.80
CA GLU A 80 10.77 -3.09 -7.36
C GLU A 80 9.25 -3.17 -7.31
N ILE A 81 8.61 -2.21 -6.63
CA ILE A 81 7.16 -2.09 -6.58
C ILE A 81 6.77 -0.63 -6.83
N ASP A 82 5.89 -0.43 -7.80
CA ASP A 82 5.30 0.87 -8.11
C ASP A 82 3.86 0.93 -7.63
N LEU A 83 3.67 1.51 -6.44
CA LEU A 83 2.35 1.77 -5.88
C LEU A 83 1.68 3.00 -6.52
N SER A 84 2.41 3.84 -7.25
CA SER A 84 1.84 5.10 -7.77
C SER A 84 0.95 4.90 -8.99
N VAL A 85 0.97 3.73 -9.64
CA VAL A 85 0.29 3.50 -10.93
C VAL A 85 -1.22 3.80 -10.92
N GLY A 86 -1.93 3.56 -9.81
CA GLY A 86 -3.34 3.90 -9.68
C GLY A 86 -3.57 5.40 -9.55
N SER A 87 -2.71 6.10 -8.80
CA SER A 87 -2.72 7.56 -8.74
C SER A 87 -2.27 8.22 -10.04
N THR A 88 -1.38 7.58 -10.82
CA THR A 88 -0.97 8.02 -12.15
C THR A 88 -2.13 7.92 -13.12
N LEU A 89 -2.85 6.78 -13.11
CA LEU A 89 -4.08 6.61 -13.89
C LEU A 89 -5.07 7.74 -13.57
N GLY A 90 -5.38 7.95 -12.28
CA GLY A 90 -6.30 9.00 -11.85
C GLY A 90 -5.81 10.40 -12.21
N LEU A 91 -4.52 10.70 -12.10
CA LEU A 91 -4.01 12.02 -12.46
C LEU A 91 -4.04 12.23 -13.98
N THR A 92 -3.76 11.20 -14.77
CA THR A 92 -3.90 11.26 -16.24
C THR A 92 -5.36 11.49 -16.64
N THR A 93 -6.33 10.82 -16.00
CA THR A 93 -7.75 11.06 -16.27
C THR A 93 -8.13 12.50 -15.90
N VAL A 94 -7.75 12.99 -14.72
CA VAL A 94 -8.04 14.34 -14.24
C VAL A 94 -7.44 15.41 -15.14
N VAL A 95 -6.14 15.29 -15.48
CA VAL A 95 -5.45 16.26 -16.33
C VAL A 95 -6.09 16.29 -17.72
N PHE A 96 -6.40 15.13 -18.30
CA PHE A 96 -7.14 15.10 -19.57
C PHE A 96 -8.50 15.80 -19.44
N SER A 97 -9.30 15.43 -18.43
CA SER A 97 -10.66 15.93 -18.26
C SER A 97 -10.70 17.43 -17.99
N ILE A 98 -9.77 17.98 -17.20
CA ILE A 98 -9.68 19.43 -16.96
C ILE A 98 -9.26 20.18 -18.23
N LEU A 99 -8.33 19.63 -19.01
CA LEU A 99 -7.90 20.28 -20.25
C LEU A 99 -8.99 20.20 -21.33
N PHE A 100 -9.70 19.08 -21.43
CA PHE A 100 -10.72 18.84 -22.45
C PHE A 100 -12.08 19.44 -22.13
N SER A 101 -12.45 19.56 -20.84
CA SER A 101 -13.80 20.00 -20.44
C SER A 101 -14.11 21.41 -20.97
N PRO A 102 -15.32 21.63 -21.55
CA PRO A 102 -15.77 22.96 -21.99
C PRO A 102 -15.83 24.00 -20.87
N THR A 103 -16.03 23.55 -19.62
CA THR A 103 -16.13 24.41 -18.44
C THR A 103 -14.79 24.93 -17.94
N ASN A 104 -13.67 24.36 -18.42
CA ASN A 104 -12.33 24.61 -17.91
C ASN A 104 -11.46 25.22 -19.01
N TYR A 105 -10.53 24.45 -19.59
CA TYR A 105 -9.60 24.97 -20.61
C TYR A 105 -10.06 24.73 -22.05
N ASP A 106 -11.10 23.91 -22.26
CA ASP A 106 -11.74 23.65 -23.56
C ASP A 106 -10.78 23.27 -24.70
N MET A 107 -9.68 22.59 -24.40
CA MET A 107 -8.69 22.16 -25.40
C MET A 107 -9.21 21.00 -26.28
N ASP A 108 -8.59 20.85 -27.45
CA ASP A 108 -8.79 19.68 -28.32
C ASP A 108 -8.28 18.38 -27.68
N VAL A 109 -8.81 17.25 -28.18
CA VAL A 109 -8.55 15.91 -27.62
C VAL A 109 -7.06 15.49 -27.66
N TRP A 110 -6.34 15.79 -28.74
CA TRP A 110 -4.96 15.33 -28.92
C TRP A 110 -3.95 16.09 -28.04
N PRO A 111 -4.00 17.44 -27.96
CA PRO A 111 -3.20 18.18 -26.99
C PRO A 111 -3.49 17.77 -25.54
N ALA A 112 -4.77 17.57 -25.18
CA ALA A 112 -5.16 17.12 -23.85
C ALA A 112 -4.59 15.73 -23.53
N ALA A 113 -4.68 14.78 -24.47
CA ALA A 113 -4.11 13.44 -24.34
C ALA A 113 -2.57 13.47 -24.23
N ALA A 114 -1.90 14.29 -25.04
CA ALA A 114 -0.45 14.43 -25.01
C ALA A 114 0.05 15.03 -23.68
N ALA A 115 -0.63 16.07 -23.18
CA ALA A 115 -0.32 16.66 -21.87
C ALA A 115 -0.53 15.65 -20.73
N ALA A 116 -1.64 14.92 -20.76
CA ALA A 116 -1.96 13.90 -19.76
C ALA A 116 -0.94 12.74 -19.74
N LEU A 117 -0.48 12.29 -20.92
CA LEU A 117 0.62 11.31 -21.03
C LEU A 117 1.97 11.90 -20.61
N GLY A 118 2.22 13.18 -20.88
CA GLY A 118 3.41 13.89 -20.41
C GLY A 118 3.51 13.91 -18.88
N VAL A 119 2.39 14.16 -18.19
CA VAL A 119 2.31 14.07 -16.73
C VAL A 119 2.60 12.64 -16.25
N ALA A 120 2.02 11.63 -16.90
CA ALA A 120 2.28 10.23 -16.55
C ALA A 120 3.77 9.87 -16.66
N LEU A 121 4.41 10.22 -17.78
CA LEU A 121 5.85 10.02 -18.00
C LEU A 121 6.70 10.77 -16.95
N GLY A 122 6.28 11.99 -16.60
CA GLY A 122 6.92 12.79 -15.55
C GLY A 122 6.90 12.10 -14.19
N ILE A 123 5.77 11.50 -13.79
CA ILE A 123 5.67 10.72 -12.54
C ILE A 123 6.63 9.53 -12.57
N GLY A 124 6.67 8.78 -13.67
CA GLY A 124 7.56 7.63 -13.82
C GLY A 124 9.04 8.04 -13.75
N LEU A 125 9.40 9.18 -14.33
CA LEU A 125 10.74 9.74 -14.23
C LEU A 125 11.08 10.15 -12.79
N ILE A 126 10.18 10.86 -12.11
CA ILE A 126 10.37 11.27 -10.70
C ILE A 126 10.60 10.05 -9.83
N ASN A 127 9.73 9.04 -9.91
CA ASN A 127 9.89 7.78 -9.17
C ASN A 127 11.22 7.09 -9.49
N GLY A 128 11.56 6.99 -10.78
CA GLY A 128 12.84 6.42 -11.22
C GLY A 128 14.05 7.15 -10.62
N LEU A 129 14.03 8.48 -10.60
CA LEU A 129 15.11 9.31 -10.05
C LEU A 129 15.20 9.21 -8.52
N LEU A 130 14.07 9.28 -7.81
CA LEU A 130 14.02 9.10 -6.36
C LEU A 130 14.64 7.75 -5.94
N VAL A 131 14.31 6.70 -6.67
CA VAL A 131 14.74 5.33 -6.33
C VAL A 131 16.20 5.07 -6.71
N THR A 132 16.65 5.57 -7.85
CA THR A 132 17.99 5.23 -8.39
C THR A 132 19.07 6.24 -8.04
N VAL A 133 18.74 7.52 -7.96
CA VAL A 133 19.69 8.62 -7.68
C VAL A 133 19.69 8.95 -6.19
N LEU A 134 18.52 9.21 -5.61
CA LEU A 134 18.41 9.51 -4.16
C LEU A 134 18.43 8.26 -3.28
N GLN A 135 18.42 7.06 -3.89
CA GLN A 135 18.43 5.77 -3.19
C GLN A 135 17.30 5.62 -2.18
N VAL A 136 16.16 6.28 -2.44
CA VAL A 136 14.94 6.07 -1.66
C VAL A 136 14.44 4.65 -1.96
N PRO A 137 14.08 3.84 -0.95
CA PRO A 137 13.41 2.57 -1.20
C PRO A 137 12.19 2.74 -2.10
N SER A 138 12.05 1.88 -3.12
CA SER A 138 11.03 1.98 -4.15
C SER A 138 9.61 2.10 -3.64
N PHE A 139 9.24 1.24 -2.70
CA PHE A 139 7.90 1.27 -2.14
C PHE A 139 7.62 2.62 -1.45
N ILE A 140 8.59 3.28 -0.83
CA ILE A 140 8.37 4.58 -0.16
C ILE A 140 8.22 5.69 -1.20
N ALA A 141 9.10 5.72 -2.20
CA ALA A 141 9.04 6.71 -3.26
C ALA A 141 7.68 6.66 -3.99
N THR A 142 7.25 5.46 -4.36
CA THR A 142 5.99 5.28 -5.11
C THR A 142 4.75 5.39 -4.24
N LEU A 143 4.81 5.02 -2.96
CA LEU A 143 3.73 5.29 -1.99
C LEU A 143 3.56 6.79 -1.74
N THR A 144 4.67 7.52 -1.67
CA THR A 144 4.65 8.98 -1.54
C THR A 144 4.06 9.64 -2.78
N MET A 145 4.45 9.18 -3.98
CA MET A 145 3.79 9.65 -5.20
C MET A 145 2.33 9.22 -5.30
N LEU A 146 1.93 8.05 -4.76
CA LEU A 146 0.53 7.69 -4.64
C LEU A 146 -0.23 8.79 -3.90
N PHE A 147 0.26 9.23 -2.75
CA PHE A 147 -0.41 10.29 -1.97
C PHE A 147 -0.49 11.63 -2.68
N ILE A 148 0.63 12.05 -3.26
CA ILE A 148 0.70 13.29 -4.02
C ILE A 148 -0.29 13.20 -5.19
N GLY A 149 -0.30 12.11 -5.94
CA GLY A 149 -1.23 11.86 -7.02
C GLY A 149 -2.69 11.84 -6.56
N ARG A 150 -3.04 11.10 -5.49
CA ARG A 150 -4.42 11.06 -4.95
C ARG A 150 -4.88 12.43 -4.44
N GLY A 151 -3.99 13.18 -3.80
CA GLY A 151 -4.26 14.54 -3.35
C GLY A 151 -4.44 15.52 -4.52
N LEU A 152 -3.64 15.38 -5.58
CA LEU A 152 -3.80 16.18 -6.80
C LEU A 152 -5.09 15.83 -7.55
N VAL A 153 -5.45 14.55 -7.64
CA VAL A 153 -6.73 14.10 -8.24
C VAL A 153 -7.89 14.79 -7.54
N LEU A 154 -7.96 14.71 -6.22
CA LEU A 154 -9.04 15.31 -5.45
C LEU A 154 -8.95 16.84 -5.41
N GLY A 155 -7.75 17.40 -5.33
CA GLY A 155 -7.50 18.84 -5.23
C GLY A 155 -7.78 19.60 -6.51
N LEU A 156 -7.42 19.02 -7.66
CA LEU A 156 -7.68 19.61 -8.98
C LEU A 156 -9.14 19.48 -9.41
N THR A 157 -9.84 18.43 -8.95
CA THR A 157 -11.28 18.25 -9.23
C THR A 157 -12.18 19.00 -8.25
N GLY A 158 -11.65 19.51 -7.13
CA GLY A 158 -12.48 20.01 -6.03
C GLY A 158 -13.36 18.92 -5.39
N GLY A 159 -13.04 17.63 -5.61
CA GLY A 159 -13.88 16.51 -5.18
C GLY A 159 -15.12 16.26 -6.04
N GLU A 160 -15.33 17.06 -7.10
CA GLU A 160 -16.49 16.96 -7.97
C GLU A 160 -16.28 16.00 -9.13
N ASN A 161 -17.40 15.54 -9.71
CA ASN A 161 -17.40 14.74 -10.92
C ASN A 161 -17.60 15.66 -12.13
N MET A 162 -16.91 15.38 -13.23
CA MET A 162 -16.99 16.16 -14.47
C MET A 162 -17.57 15.28 -15.58
N SER A 163 -18.47 15.80 -16.40
CA SER A 163 -18.96 15.14 -17.63
C SER A 163 -18.89 16.10 -18.81
N TYR A 164 -18.55 15.57 -19.98
CA TYR A 164 -18.43 16.32 -21.23
C TYR A 164 -19.03 15.55 -22.42
N ASP A 165 -20.12 14.80 -22.17
CA ASP A 165 -20.83 13.95 -23.14
C ASP A 165 -21.24 14.64 -24.45
N ILE A 166 -21.44 15.96 -24.44
CA ILE A 166 -21.81 16.71 -25.65
C ILE A 166 -20.59 16.89 -26.55
N LYS A 167 -19.46 17.33 -25.98
CA LYS A 167 -18.20 17.60 -26.71
C LYS A 167 -17.54 16.32 -27.22
N THR A 168 -17.75 15.17 -26.56
CA THR A 168 -17.20 13.89 -27.04
C THR A 168 -17.68 13.53 -28.45
N ARG A 169 -18.88 13.97 -28.84
CA ARG A 169 -19.48 13.73 -30.17
C ARG A 169 -18.69 14.37 -31.30
N ASP A 170 -17.97 15.45 -31.02
CA ASP A 170 -17.13 16.16 -32.01
C ASP A 170 -15.81 15.41 -32.28
N PHE A 171 -15.43 14.46 -31.42
CA PHE A 171 -14.16 13.73 -31.49
C PHE A 171 -14.35 12.20 -31.52
N PRO A 172 -15.12 11.66 -32.48
CA PRO A 172 -15.42 10.24 -32.53
C PRO A 172 -14.16 9.37 -32.69
N ALA A 173 -13.09 9.87 -33.31
CA ALA A 173 -11.85 9.11 -33.49
C ALA A 173 -11.19 8.67 -32.17
N PHE A 174 -11.33 9.45 -31.10
CA PHE A 174 -10.78 9.11 -29.78
C PHE A 174 -11.80 8.38 -28.91
N PHE A 175 -13.04 8.84 -28.87
CA PHE A 175 -14.06 8.26 -27.99
C PHE A 175 -14.59 6.90 -28.50
N SER A 176 -14.59 6.67 -29.82
CA SER A 176 -14.92 5.34 -30.39
C SER A 176 -13.89 4.24 -30.06
N LEU A 177 -12.74 4.59 -29.48
CA LEU A 177 -11.80 3.61 -28.92
C LEU A 177 -12.41 2.83 -27.75
N ALA A 178 -13.45 3.37 -27.10
CA ALA A 178 -14.18 2.69 -26.04
C ALA A 178 -15.48 2.02 -26.51
N ASP A 179 -15.86 2.20 -27.77
CA ASP A 179 -17.07 1.61 -28.33
C ASP A 179 -16.87 0.15 -28.77
N THR A 180 -17.98 -0.55 -28.95
CA THR A 180 -18.01 -1.88 -29.57
C THR A 180 -17.85 -1.74 -31.08
N ASN A 181 -16.92 -2.49 -31.66
CA ASN A 181 -16.66 -2.47 -33.09
C ASN A 181 -17.62 -3.33 -33.89
N SER A 182 -17.49 -3.29 -35.22
CA SER A 182 -18.25 -4.11 -36.16
C SER A 182 -18.02 -5.61 -36.00
N LEU A 183 -16.94 -6.03 -35.34
CA LEU A 183 -16.65 -7.43 -35.01
C LEU A 183 -17.35 -7.89 -33.71
N GLY A 184 -18.14 -7.02 -33.06
CA GLY A 184 -18.93 -7.33 -31.88
C GLY A 184 -18.15 -7.29 -30.55
N PHE A 185 -16.94 -6.73 -30.52
CA PHE A 185 -16.16 -6.60 -29.29
C PHE A 185 -15.61 -5.18 -29.07
N ASN A 186 -15.26 -4.87 -27.83
CA ASN A 186 -14.82 -3.53 -27.44
C ASN A 186 -13.42 -3.19 -28.00
N ASN A 187 -13.25 -2.01 -28.59
CA ASN A 187 -11.98 -1.57 -29.18
C ASN A 187 -10.81 -1.48 -28.18
N GLN A 188 -11.09 -1.32 -26.89
CA GLN A 188 -10.09 -1.37 -25.82
C GLN A 188 -9.29 -2.69 -25.79
N ILE A 189 -9.90 -3.78 -26.24
CA ILE A 189 -9.26 -5.10 -26.31
C ILE A 189 -8.11 -5.08 -27.32
N ILE A 190 -8.28 -4.38 -28.46
CA ILE A 190 -7.24 -4.26 -29.48
C ILE A 190 -6.03 -3.49 -28.93
N ILE A 191 -6.30 -2.37 -28.25
CA ILE A 191 -5.25 -1.57 -27.60
C ILE A 191 -4.47 -2.43 -26.61
N PHE A 192 -5.18 -3.20 -25.77
CA PHE A 192 -4.56 -4.12 -24.85
C PHE A 192 -3.70 -5.19 -25.54
N LEU A 193 -4.20 -5.84 -26.59
CA LEU A 193 -3.46 -6.86 -27.33
C LEU A 193 -2.20 -6.28 -28.00
N VAL A 194 -2.28 -5.08 -28.56
CA VAL A 194 -1.12 -4.39 -29.17
C VAL A 194 -0.07 -4.07 -28.10
N VAL A 195 -0.48 -3.48 -26.96
CA VAL A 195 0.44 -3.17 -25.86
C VAL A 195 1.03 -4.45 -25.25
N ALA A 196 0.23 -5.52 -25.14
CA ALA A 196 0.69 -6.83 -24.68
C ALA A 196 1.71 -7.45 -25.63
N ALA A 197 1.48 -7.39 -26.94
CA ALA A 197 2.42 -7.89 -27.94
C ALA A 197 3.74 -7.12 -27.90
N ILE A 198 3.68 -5.78 -27.86
CA ILE A 198 4.87 -4.92 -27.73
C ILE A 198 5.60 -5.25 -26.43
N GLY A 199 4.91 -5.26 -25.29
CA GLY A 199 5.51 -5.58 -24.00
C GLY A 199 6.15 -6.96 -23.98
N ALA A 200 5.50 -7.96 -24.57
CA ALA A 200 6.01 -9.33 -24.64
C ALA A 200 7.29 -9.42 -25.47
N VAL A 201 7.31 -8.78 -26.65
CA VAL A 201 8.51 -8.72 -27.51
C VAL A 201 9.64 -7.96 -26.81
N VAL A 202 9.35 -6.82 -26.20
CA VAL A 202 10.34 -6.01 -25.47
C VAL A 202 10.93 -6.82 -24.31
N LEU A 203 10.11 -7.46 -23.48
CA LEU A 203 10.58 -8.20 -22.31
C LEU A 203 11.28 -9.51 -22.69
N ALA A 204 10.78 -10.26 -23.68
CA ALA A 204 11.30 -11.59 -24.01
C ALA A 204 12.46 -11.57 -25.00
N SER A 205 12.47 -10.63 -25.94
CA SER A 205 13.31 -10.71 -27.13
C SER A 205 14.30 -9.56 -27.29
N THR A 206 14.19 -8.46 -26.52
CA THR A 206 15.10 -7.31 -26.67
C THR A 206 16.17 -7.25 -25.58
N ARG A 207 17.24 -6.49 -25.85
CA ARG A 207 18.29 -6.15 -24.86
C ARG A 207 17.69 -5.55 -23.59
N MET A 208 16.66 -4.71 -23.73
CA MET A 208 15.99 -4.08 -22.59
C MET A 208 15.38 -5.13 -21.65
N GLY A 209 14.76 -6.18 -22.19
CA GLY A 209 14.24 -7.30 -21.42
C GLY A 209 15.34 -8.05 -20.66
N PHE A 210 16.42 -8.41 -21.35
CA PHE A 210 17.57 -9.10 -20.73
C PHE A 210 18.18 -8.30 -19.57
N GLU A 211 18.42 -7.01 -19.75
CA GLU A 211 18.97 -6.13 -18.73
C GLU A 211 18.02 -6.02 -17.50
N THR A 212 16.70 -6.07 -17.74
CA THR A 212 15.67 -6.07 -16.67
C THR A 212 15.75 -7.35 -15.84
N TYR A 213 15.82 -8.52 -16.49
CA TYR A 213 16.00 -9.79 -15.76
C TYR A 213 17.34 -9.86 -15.02
N ALA A 214 18.43 -9.39 -15.64
CA ALA A 214 19.75 -9.39 -15.04
C ALA A 214 19.79 -8.50 -13.79
N THR A 215 19.25 -7.28 -13.89
CA THR A 215 19.18 -6.33 -12.78
C THR A 215 18.34 -6.89 -11.63
N GLY A 216 17.18 -7.48 -11.94
CA GLY A 216 16.29 -8.07 -10.94
C GLY A 216 16.83 -9.33 -10.26
N GLY A 217 17.53 -10.19 -11.00
CA GLY A 217 18.12 -11.41 -10.46
C GLY A 217 19.27 -11.11 -9.51
N ASN A 218 20.21 -10.26 -9.93
CA ASN A 218 21.29 -9.77 -9.08
C ASN A 218 21.85 -8.43 -9.59
N GLU A 219 21.41 -7.33 -8.98
CA GLU A 219 21.82 -5.98 -9.38
C GLU A 219 23.35 -5.78 -9.32
N GLN A 220 24.03 -6.34 -8.32
CA GLN A 220 25.49 -6.21 -8.19
C GLN A 220 26.20 -6.93 -9.34
N ALA A 221 25.83 -8.17 -9.63
CA ALA A 221 26.41 -8.93 -10.75
C ALA A 221 26.13 -8.26 -12.10
N ALA A 222 24.93 -7.71 -12.29
CA ALA A 222 24.56 -6.97 -13.49
C ALA A 222 25.44 -5.72 -13.67
N ARG A 223 25.68 -4.95 -12.59
CA ARG A 223 26.60 -3.79 -12.62
C ARG A 223 28.03 -4.19 -12.97
N TYR A 224 28.56 -5.25 -12.36
CA TYR A 224 29.91 -5.76 -12.69
C TYR A 224 30.01 -6.28 -14.13
N SER A 225 28.88 -6.70 -14.72
CA SER A 225 28.79 -7.13 -16.12
C SER A 225 28.56 -5.97 -17.10
N GLY A 226 28.64 -4.72 -16.66
CA GLY A 226 28.50 -3.53 -17.51
C GLY A 226 27.06 -3.12 -17.82
N VAL A 227 26.05 -3.71 -17.17
CA VAL A 227 24.64 -3.30 -17.33
C VAL A 227 24.39 -1.99 -16.57
N PRO A 228 23.84 -0.94 -17.22
CA PRO A 228 23.58 0.34 -16.57
C PRO A 228 22.31 0.26 -15.69
N THR A 229 22.38 -0.43 -14.55
CA THR A 229 21.19 -0.80 -13.75
C THR A 229 20.36 0.41 -13.29
N ARG A 230 20.96 1.59 -13.12
CA ARG A 230 20.24 2.83 -12.83
C ARG A 230 19.24 3.18 -13.94
N TRP A 231 19.69 3.20 -15.19
CA TRP A 231 18.83 3.47 -16.34
C TRP A 231 17.80 2.36 -16.56
N VAL A 232 18.17 1.11 -16.30
CA VAL A 232 17.24 -0.04 -16.37
C VAL A 232 16.07 0.14 -15.40
N ARG A 233 16.34 0.60 -14.18
CA ARG A 233 15.30 0.86 -13.16
C ARG A 233 14.47 2.10 -13.51
N ILE A 234 15.10 3.21 -13.92
CA ILE A 234 14.39 4.44 -14.32
C ILE A 234 13.39 4.16 -15.46
N ARG A 235 13.84 3.52 -16.54
CA ARG A 235 12.97 3.25 -17.69
C ARG A 235 11.80 2.30 -17.34
N SER A 236 11.97 1.39 -16.37
CA SER A 236 10.87 0.54 -15.91
C SER A 236 9.76 1.34 -15.23
N TYR A 237 10.09 2.36 -14.42
CA TYR A 237 9.08 3.26 -13.86
C TYR A 237 8.43 4.14 -14.93
N ILE A 238 9.19 4.62 -15.91
CA ILE A 238 8.65 5.38 -17.05
C ILE A 238 7.65 4.51 -17.83
N LEU A 239 7.98 3.24 -18.13
CA LEU A 239 7.05 2.31 -18.78
C LEU A 239 5.81 2.01 -17.92
N SER A 240 5.99 1.79 -16.63
CA SER A 240 4.90 1.59 -15.67
C SER A 240 3.90 2.74 -15.72
N SER A 241 4.39 3.97 -15.56
CA SER A 241 3.55 5.16 -15.60
C SER A 241 2.97 5.44 -17.00
N LEU A 242 3.70 5.15 -18.08
CA LEU A 242 3.17 5.25 -19.45
C LEU A 242 1.95 4.32 -19.63
N THR A 243 2.06 3.06 -19.22
CA THR A 243 0.94 2.12 -19.31
C THR A 243 -0.24 2.53 -18.42
N ALA A 244 0.03 3.06 -17.22
CA ALA A 244 -1.01 3.63 -16.37
C ALA A 244 -1.70 4.84 -17.02
N GLY A 245 -0.94 5.69 -17.71
CA GLY A 245 -1.48 6.82 -18.46
C GLY A 245 -2.36 6.39 -19.64
N ILE A 246 -1.94 5.37 -20.40
CA ILE A 246 -2.77 4.78 -21.48
C ILE A 246 -4.08 4.22 -20.90
N ALA A 247 -4.02 3.49 -19.79
CA ALA A 247 -5.21 2.97 -19.11
C ALA A 247 -6.13 4.11 -18.58
N GLY A 248 -5.54 5.24 -18.16
CA GLY A 248 -6.28 6.45 -17.80
C GLY A 248 -7.02 7.07 -18.99
N LEU A 249 -6.35 7.23 -20.13
CA LEU A 249 -7.00 7.72 -21.36
C LEU A 249 -8.12 6.78 -21.83
N MET A 250 -7.94 5.46 -21.72
CA MET A 250 -9.00 4.50 -22.02
C MET A 250 -10.18 4.61 -21.05
N THR A 251 -9.91 4.93 -19.78
CA THR A 251 -10.96 5.16 -18.79
C THR A 251 -11.79 6.39 -19.17
N VAL A 252 -11.13 7.50 -19.52
CA VAL A 252 -11.83 8.71 -20.01
C VAL A 252 -12.63 8.44 -21.28
N ALA A 253 -12.04 7.73 -22.24
CA ALA A 253 -12.73 7.38 -23.48
C ALA A 253 -14.03 6.61 -23.21
N GLN A 254 -14.08 5.81 -22.14
CA GLN A 254 -15.24 5.02 -21.76
C GLN A 254 -16.27 5.78 -20.93
N SER A 255 -15.83 6.58 -19.96
CA SER A 255 -16.73 7.25 -19.02
C SER A 255 -17.28 8.56 -19.53
N HIS A 256 -16.73 9.11 -20.64
CA HIS A 256 -17.05 10.45 -21.16
C HIS A 256 -17.01 11.56 -20.09
N GLY A 257 -16.20 11.33 -19.06
CA GLY A 257 -16.22 12.08 -17.83
C GLY A 257 -15.25 11.51 -16.81
N LEU A 258 -15.26 12.08 -15.62
CA LEU A 258 -14.35 11.78 -14.54
C LEU A 258 -15.12 11.71 -13.23
N THR A 259 -14.75 10.74 -12.40
CA THR A 259 -15.11 10.74 -10.98
C THR A 259 -13.92 11.17 -10.13
N SER A 260 -14.17 11.83 -9.00
CA SER A 260 -13.10 12.27 -8.09
C SER A 260 -12.37 11.11 -7.39
N GLN A 261 -12.80 9.87 -7.62
CA GLN A 261 -12.21 8.66 -7.06
C GLN A 261 -11.45 7.81 -8.09
N GLU A 262 -11.36 8.22 -9.36
CA GLU A 262 -10.72 7.42 -10.42
C GLU A 262 -9.34 6.90 -10.02
N GLY A 263 -9.07 5.63 -10.37
CA GLY A 263 -7.83 4.94 -10.06
C GLY A 263 -7.66 4.45 -8.61
N LEU A 264 -8.69 4.54 -7.76
CA LEU A 264 -8.63 4.03 -6.38
C LEU A 264 -8.44 2.51 -6.37
N GLY A 265 -7.32 2.03 -5.84
CA GLY A 265 -7.05 0.59 -5.71
C GLY A 265 -6.62 -0.08 -7.02
N ALA A 266 -6.49 0.67 -8.12
CA ALA A 266 -6.02 0.15 -9.40
C ALA A 266 -4.55 -0.31 -9.33
N GLU A 267 -3.73 0.35 -8.49
CA GLU A 267 -2.36 -0.06 -8.20
C GLU A 267 -2.26 -1.47 -7.64
N LEU A 268 -3.30 -1.88 -6.94
CA LEU A 268 -3.34 -3.11 -6.18
C LEU A 268 -3.81 -4.27 -7.05
N ILE A 269 -4.81 -3.99 -7.90
CA ILE A 269 -5.24 -4.89 -8.96
C ILE A 269 -4.08 -5.15 -9.93
N ALA A 270 -3.31 -4.13 -10.31
CA ALA A 270 -2.16 -4.30 -11.19
C ALA A 270 -1.07 -5.18 -10.55
N ILE A 271 -0.73 -4.95 -9.28
CA ILE A 271 0.23 -5.77 -8.52
C ILE A 271 -0.26 -7.22 -8.41
N ALA A 272 -1.52 -7.42 -8.01
CA ALA A 272 -2.12 -8.75 -7.89
C ALA A 272 -2.12 -9.49 -9.24
N SER A 273 -2.48 -8.81 -10.32
CA SER A 273 -2.48 -9.38 -11.68
C SER A 273 -1.10 -9.91 -12.08
N VAL A 274 -0.04 -9.17 -11.82
CA VAL A 274 1.33 -9.57 -12.16
C VAL A 274 1.82 -10.74 -11.29
N ILE A 275 1.52 -10.72 -9.98
CA ILE A 275 1.94 -11.76 -9.05
C ILE A 275 1.16 -13.06 -9.29
N VAL A 276 -0.17 -12.99 -9.43
CA VAL A 276 -1.03 -14.12 -9.81
C VAL A 276 -0.59 -14.67 -11.16
N GLY A 277 -0.20 -13.80 -12.09
CA GLY A 277 0.39 -14.13 -13.39
C GLY A 277 1.74 -14.87 -13.33
N GLY A 278 2.34 -15.01 -12.15
CA GLY A 278 3.54 -15.82 -11.91
C GLY A 278 4.86 -15.05 -11.91
N ALA A 279 4.83 -13.72 -11.88
CA ALA A 279 6.03 -12.93 -11.66
C ALA A 279 6.50 -13.03 -10.19
N SER A 280 7.82 -13.10 -10.00
CA SER A 280 8.39 -13.20 -8.66
C SER A 280 8.61 -11.81 -8.06
N ILE A 281 8.08 -11.57 -6.87
CA ILE A 281 8.34 -10.35 -6.08
C ILE A 281 9.83 -10.21 -5.73
N VAL A 282 10.56 -11.33 -5.70
CA VAL A 282 12.01 -11.33 -5.42
C VAL A 282 12.82 -10.83 -6.64
N GLY A 283 12.18 -10.65 -7.79
CA GLY A 283 12.80 -10.17 -9.03
C GLY A 283 13.41 -11.28 -9.89
N GLY A 284 13.81 -10.92 -11.10
CA GLY A 284 14.48 -11.80 -12.06
C GLY A 284 13.59 -12.84 -12.74
N ARG A 285 12.27 -12.86 -12.47
CA ARG A 285 11.28 -13.74 -13.11
C ARG A 285 9.94 -13.03 -13.30
N GLY A 286 9.36 -13.18 -14.49
CA GLY A 286 8.05 -12.65 -14.84
C GLY A 286 7.80 -12.81 -16.34
N ARG A 287 6.54 -12.75 -16.77
CA ARG A 287 6.16 -12.88 -18.19
C ARG A 287 4.94 -12.01 -18.46
N ILE A 288 4.96 -11.30 -19.58
CA ILE A 288 3.82 -10.44 -19.96
C ILE A 288 2.54 -11.27 -20.15
N ALA A 289 2.60 -12.39 -20.86
CA ALA A 289 1.45 -13.26 -21.05
C ALA A 289 0.85 -13.75 -19.71
N GLY A 290 1.71 -14.07 -18.73
CA GLY A 290 1.29 -14.43 -17.38
C GLY A 290 0.54 -13.28 -16.70
N SER A 291 1.09 -12.07 -16.73
CA SER A 291 0.44 -10.88 -16.17
C SER A 291 -0.90 -10.53 -16.84
N CYS A 292 -1.01 -10.73 -18.16
CA CYS A 292 -2.26 -10.57 -18.91
C CYS A 292 -3.32 -11.59 -18.46
N LEU A 293 -2.94 -12.86 -18.30
CA LEU A 293 -3.84 -13.90 -17.77
C LEU A 293 -4.22 -13.63 -16.31
N GLY A 294 -3.28 -13.12 -15.51
CA GLY A 294 -3.54 -12.70 -14.14
C GLY A 294 -4.54 -11.55 -14.06
N ALA A 295 -4.45 -10.56 -14.97
CA ALA A 295 -5.42 -9.47 -15.06
C ALA A 295 -6.82 -9.97 -15.46
N LEU A 296 -6.90 -10.86 -16.45
CA LEU A 296 -8.15 -11.52 -16.82
C LEU A 296 -8.77 -12.29 -15.66
N LEU A 297 -7.95 -13.04 -14.93
CA LEU A 297 -8.41 -13.81 -13.77
C LEU A 297 -8.93 -12.89 -12.66
N VAL A 298 -8.17 -11.85 -12.30
CA VAL A 298 -8.55 -10.89 -11.25
C VAL A 298 -9.86 -10.17 -11.60
N VAL A 299 -10.04 -9.75 -12.85
CA VAL A 299 -11.29 -9.13 -13.31
C VAL A 299 -12.43 -10.13 -13.40
N LEU A 300 -12.18 -11.37 -13.84
CA LEU A 300 -13.21 -12.40 -13.83
C LEU A 300 -13.71 -12.67 -12.40
N ILE A 301 -12.81 -12.72 -11.43
CA ILE A 301 -13.18 -12.85 -10.01
C ILE A 301 -14.05 -11.66 -9.57
N ASP A 302 -13.65 -10.44 -9.89
CA ASP A 302 -14.45 -9.24 -9.57
C ASP A 302 -15.86 -9.33 -10.19
N LYS A 303 -15.98 -9.75 -11.45
CA LYS A 303 -17.28 -9.95 -12.12
C LYS A 303 -18.11 -11.04 -11.47
N VAL A 304 -17.56 -12.23 -11.30
CA VAL A 304 -18.27 -13.38 -10.72
C VAL A 304 -18.75 -13.07 -9.29
N LEU A 305 -17.94 -12.37 -8.49
CA LEU A 305 -18.32 -12.01 -7.11
C LEU A 305 -19.31 -10.86 -7.02
N ARG A 306 -19.31 -9.94 -8.00
CA ARG A 306 -20.29 -8.85 -8.04
C ARG A 306 -21.58 -9.25 -8.74
N GLU A 307 -21.59 -10.35 -9.47
CA GLU A 307 -22.78 -10.78 -10.18
C GLU A 307 -23.92 -11.04 -9.19
N GLN A 308 -25.12 -10.60 -9.57
CA GLN A 308 -26.30 -10.74 -8.74
C GLN A 308 -26.97 -12.06 -9.05
N ILE A 309 -27.35 -12.82 -8.02
CA ILE A 309 -28.14 -14.04 -8.15
C ILE A 309 -29.61 -13.61 -8.28
N PRO A 310 -30.29 -13.86 -9.41
CA PRO A 310 -31.71 -13.58 -9.54
C PRO A 310 -32.52 -14.50 -8.61
N VAL A 311 -33.45 -13.94 -7.84
CA VAL A 311 -34.30 -14.67 -6.89
C VAL A 311 -35.74 -14.21 -7.02
N THR A 312 -36.68 -15.14 -7.21
CA THR A 312 -38.11 -14.84 -7.15
C THR A 312 -38.58 -14.84 -5.69
N ARG A 313 -39.21 -13.75 -5.25
CA ARG A 313 -39.89 -13.66 -3.94
C ARG A 313 -41.38 -13.52 -4.15
N THR A 314 -42.16 -14.45 -3.65
CA THR A 314 -43.62 -14.31 -3.58
C THR A 314 -43.97 -13.30 -2.47
N GLN A 315 -44.58 -12.18 -2.86
CA GLN A 315 -45.12 -11.19 -1.93
C GLN A 315 -46.65 -11.19 -2.06
N ASP A 316 -47.33 -11.31 -0.92
CA ASP A 316 -48.80 -11.27 -0.86
C ASP A 316 -49.28 -9.82 -0.83
N PHE A 317 -49.91 -9.39 -1.92
CA PHE A 317 -50.61 -8.12 -1.99
C PHE A 317 -52.12 -8.39 -1.93
N GLY A 318 -52.68 -8.34 -0.71
CA GLY A 318 -54.12 -8.37 -0.49
C GLY A 318 -54.81 -9.67 -0.93
N GLY A 319 -54.15 -10.83 -0.79
CA GLY A 319 -54.66 -12.15 -1.20
C GLY A 319 -54.22 -12.59 -2.60
N THR A 320 -53.42 -11.78 -3.28
CA THR A 320 -52.81 -12.12 -4.58
C THR A 320 -51.32 -12.33 -4.37
N LEU A 321 -50.85 -13.58 -4.54
CA LEU A 321 -49.42 -13.90 -4.51
C LEU A 321 -48.78 -13.39 -5.81
N ILE A 322 -47.98 -12.33 -5.72
CA ILE A 322 -47.22 -11.80 -6.85
C ILE A 322 -45.76 -12.23 -6.69
N GLU A 323 -45.21 -12.89 -7.71
CA GLU A 323 -43.78 -13.18 -7.77
C GLU A 323 -43.01 -11.91 -8.14
N VAL A 324 -42.35 -11.31 -7.16
CA VAL A 324 -41.45 -10.18 -7.33
C VAL A 324 -40.05 -10.71 -7.62
N GLN A 325 -39.52 -10.42 -8.80
CA GLN A 325 -38.13 -10.69 -9.11
C GLN A 325 -37.24 -9.74 -8.30
N GLY A 326 -36.42 -10.31 -7.42
CA GLY A 326 -35.35 -9.63 -6.71
C GLY A 326 -34.00 -10.21 -7.09
N SER A 327 -32.93 -9.65 -6.53
CA SER A 327 -31.60 -10.20 -6.69
C SER A 327 -30.85 -10.19 -5.37
N ILE A 328 -30.00 -11.19 -5.14
CA ILE A 328 -29.10 -11.26 -3.99
C ILE A 328 -27.69 -11.07 -4.51
N GLN A 329 -26.98 -10.09 -3.95
CA GLN A 329 -25.58 -9.84 -4.26
C GLN A 329 -24.73 -10.11 -3.03
N LEU A 330 -23.48 -10.53 -3.25
CA LEU A 330 -22.51 -10.55 -2.16
C LEU A 330 -22.35 -9.14 -1.56
N PRO A 331 -22.20 -9.03 -0.22
CA PRO A 331 -22.03 -7.74 0.42
C PRO A 331 -20.82 -6.97 -0.12
N ALA A 332 -20.94 -5.64 -0.12
CA ALA A 332 -19.85 -4.76 -0.47
C ALA A 332 -18.62 -5.11 0.37
N GLY A 333 -17.48 -5.42 -0.26
CA GLY A 333 -16.27 -5.87 0.44
C GLY A 333 -15.85 -7.31 0.15
N ALA A 334 -16.74 -8.15 -0.40
CA ALA A 334 -16.39 -9.51 -0.81
C ALA A 334 -15.20 -9.52 -1.79
N VAL A 335 -15.28 -8.70 -2.86
CA VAL A 335 -14.21 -8.57 -3.86
C VAL A 335 -12.85 -8.27 -3.21
N PRO A 336 -12.65 -7.13 -2.49
CA PRO A 336 -11.35 -6.87 -1.90
C PRO A 336 -10.92 -7.97 -0.93
N ALA A 337 -11.83 -8.59 -0.17
CA ALA A 337 -11.47 -9.69 0.72
C ALA A 337 -10.87 -10.87 -0.06
N PHE A 338 -11.50 -11.29 -1.15
CA PHE A 338 -11.02 -12.36 -2.02
C PHE A 338 -9.73 -11.99 -2.75
N LEU A 339 -9.59 -10.75 -3.25
CA LEU A 339 -8.35 -10.29 -3.87
C LEU A 339 -7.17 -10.36 -2.91
N GLY A 340 -7.38 -10.02 -1.64
CA GLY A 340 -6.38 -10.17 -0.59
C GLY A 340 -5.96 -11.61 -0.35
N LEU A 341 -6.94 -12.50 -0.25
CA LEU A 341 -6.70 -13.93 -0.09
C LEU A 341 -5.92 -14.50 -1.26
N ILE A 342 -6.31 -14.15 -2.49
CA ILE A 342 -5.67 -14.62 -3.71
C ILE A 342 -4.25 -14.10 -3.80
N LEU A 343 -4.00 -12.83 -3.48
CA LEU A 343 -2.65 -12.27 -3.43
C LEU A 343 -1.76 -13.09 -2.47
N LEU A 344 -2.24 -13.39 -1.26
CA LEU A 344 -1.49 -14.20 -0.30
C LEU A 344 -1.23 -15.61 -0.80
N VAL A 345 -2.25 -16.26 -1.36
CA VAL A 345 -2.14 -17.61 -1.92
C VAL A 345 -1.15 -17.63 -3.07
N SER A 346 -1.23 -16.70 -4.03
CA SER A 346 -0.32 -16.60 -5.17
C SER A 346 1.13 -16.42 -4.73
N VAL A 347 1.37 -15.61 -3.71
CA VAL A 347 2.71 -15.41 -3.15
C VAL A 347 3.23 -16.68 -2.47
N LEU A 348 2.37 -17.41 -1.77
CA LEU A 348 2.72 -18.67 -1.10
C LEU A 348 3.01 -19.80 -2.08
N ILE A 349 2.42 -19.77 -3.27
CA ILE A 349 2.59 -20.80 -4.27
C ILE A 349 4.05 -20.89 -4.76
N GLU A 350 4.76 -19.76 -4.89
CA GLU A 350 6.17 -19.78 -5.31
C GLU A 350 7.07 -20.60 -4.34
N PRO A 351 7.19 -20.26 -3.04
CA PRO A 351 8.06 -20.97 -2.12
C PRO A 351 7.61 -22.41 -1.83
N TRP A 352 6.30 -22.70 -1.82
CA TRP A 352 5.80 -24.01 -1.41
C TRP A 352 5.55 -24.98 -2.56
N LEU A 353 4.93 -24.53 -3.65
CA LEU A 353 4.57 -25.42 -4.77
C LEU A 353 5.68 -25.46 -5.81
N VAL A 354 6.17 -24.28 -6.23
CA VAL A 354 7.10 -24.14 -7.36
C VAL A 354 8.51 -24.51 -6.94
N ARG A 355 9.07 -23.88 -5.89
CA ARG A 355 10.43 -24.15 -5.44
C ARG A 355 10.64 -25.59 -4.96
N ARG A 356 9.64 -26.18 -4.27
CA ARG A 356 9.69 -27.58 -3.83
C ARG A 356 9.31 -28.57 -4.93
N ARG A 357 8.92 -28.09 -6.13
CA ARG A 357 8.52 -28.90 -7.29
C ARG A 357 7.46 -29.95 -6.92
N VAL A 358 6.50 -29.59 -6.07
CA VAL A 358 5.55 -30.55 -5.45
C VAL A 358 4.80 -31.34 -6.51
N LEU A 359 4.23 -30.65 -7.50
CA LEU A 359 3.50 -31.29 -8.61
C LEU A 359 4.41 -32.20 -9.45
N GLN A 360 5.63 -31.77 -9.75
CA GLN A 360 6.56 -32.59 -10.53
C GLN A 360 7.05 -33.80 -9.73
N ARG A 361 7.20 -33.68 -8.41
CA ARG A 361 7.51 -34.80 -7.51
C ARG A 361 6.33 -35.75 -7.35
N ALA A 362 5.11 -35.22 -7.25
CA ALA A 362 3.89 -36.03 -7.22
C ALA A 362 3.72 -36.78 -8.54
N TRP A 363 3.92 -36.11 -9.68
CA TRP A 363 3.88 -36.72 -11.00
C TRP A 363 5.00 -37.76 -11.22
N ALA A 364 6.21 -37.46 -10.73
CA ALA A 364 7.32 -38.42 -10.74
C ALA A 364 6.98 -39.66 -9.89
N ARG A 365 6.37 -39.49 -8.70
CA ARG A 365 5.87 -40.60 -7.88
C ARG A 365 4.81 -41.43 -8.60
N ILE A 366 3.84 -40.78 -9.25
CA ILE A 366 2.79 -41.46 -10.02
C ILE A 366 3.38 -42.26 -11.18
N ARG A 367 4.42 -41.74 -11.83
CA ARG A 367 5.12 -42.40 -12.95
C ARG A 367 6.27 -43.30 -12.54
N GLY A 368 6.51 -43.53 -11.24
CA GLY A 368 7.64 -44.32 -10.75
C GLY A 368 9.03 -43.75 -11.09
N LEU A 369 9.12 -42.46 -11.47
CA LEU A 369 10.36 -41.79 -11.82
C LEU A 369 11.05 -41.21 -10.58
N PRO A 370 12.40 -41.11 -10.57
CA PRO A 370 13.12 -40.48 -9.47
C PRO A 370 12.68 -39.01 -9.32
N PRO A 371 12.50 -38.52 -8.08
CA PRO A 371 12.02 -37.16 -7.86
C PRO A 371 13.06 -36.16 -8.39
N PRO A 372 12.64 -35.10 -9.11
CA PRO A 372 13.56 -34.09 -9.58
C PRO A 372 14.25 -33.39 -8.40
N LEU A 373 15.57 -33.19 -8.52
CA LEU A 373 16.37 -32.43 -7.57
C LEU A 373 15.71 -31.06 -7.35
N ALA A 374 15.59 -30.66 -6.08
CA ALA A 374 15.21 -29.29 -5.76
C ALA A 374 16.38 -28.41 -6.18
N LEU A 375 16.11 -27.42 -7.05
CA LEU A 375 17.11 -26.40 -7.30
C LEU A 375 17.21 -25.55 -6.04
N GLU A 376 18.26 -25.74 -5.25
CA GLU A 376 18.75 -24.70 -4.36
C GLU A 376 19.37 -23.59 -5.22
N THR A 377 18.56 -22.90 -6.00
CA THR A 377 18.94 -21.54 -6.41
C THR A 377 18.99 -20.76 -5.11
N GLY A 378 20.23 -20.50 -4.69
CA GLY A 378 20.61 -20.15 -3.34
C GLY A 378 19.66 -19.19 -2.68
N GLY A 379 19.51 -19.36 -1.36
CA GLY A 379 19.04 -18.28 -0.51
C GLY A 379 19.88 -17.06 -0.85
N ILE A 380 19.31 -16.17 -1.67
CA ILE A 380 19.99 -14.96 -2.09
C ILE A 380 20.38 -14.27 -0.79
N ALA A 381 21.65 -13.90 -0.70
CA ALA A 381 22.15 -12.96 0.27
C ALA A 381 21.42 -11.62 0.07
N ILE A 382 20.16 -11.53 0.53
CA ILE A 382 19.37 -10.29 0.52
C ILE A 382 19.62 -9.50 1.80
N THR A 383 20.33 -10.04 2.79
CA THR A 383 20.77 -9.28 3.97
C THR A 383 22.15 -8.63 3.74
N GLY A 384 22.39 -8.10 2.55
CA GLY A 384 23.65 -7.43 2.18
C GLY A 384 23.64 -5.90 2.32
N ALA A 385 22.49 -5.29 2.61
CA ALA A 385 22.37 -3.83 2.77
C ALA A 385 22.02 -3.38 4.20
N GLN A 386 21.81 -4.31 5.13
CA GLN A 386 21.57 -4.00 6.54
C GLN A 386 22.87 -4.08 7.32
N THR A 387 23.66 -3.01 7.22
CA THR A 387 24.46 -2.44 8.31
C THR A 387 25.29 -1.30 7.76
N ARG A 388 24.70 -0.11 7.73
CA ARG A 388 25.44 1.05 8.22
C ARG A 388 24.63 1.56 9.40
N GLY A 389 25.00 1.10 10.59
CA GLY A 389 24.62 1.76 11.82
C GLY A 389 24.90 3.25 11.65
N THR A 390 23.96 4.09 12.04
CA THR A 390 24.11 5.53 11.92
C THR A 390 25.32 5.99 12.73
N VAL A 391 26.33 6.54 12.06
CA VAL A 391 27.46 7.26 12.68
C VAL A 391 26.97 8.35 13.65
N ALA A 392 25.71 8.81 13.50
CA ALA A 392 25.02 9.72 14.41
C ALA A 392 24.99 9.24 15.88
N GLN A 393 25.00 7.93 16.17
CA GLN A 393 25.03 7.43 17.54
C GLN A 393 26.36 7.75 18.26
N ALA A 394 27.48 7.84 17.52
CA ALA A 394 28.79 8.09 18.12
C ALA A 394 28.94 9.54 18.64
N ARG A 395 28.19 10.51 18.09
CA ARG A 395 28.29 11.93 18.49
C ARG A 395 27.38 12.32 19.66
N GLY A 396 26.35 11.52 19.97
CA GLY A 396 25.42 11.81 21.08
C GLY A 396 25.95 11.42 22.46
N VAL A 397 26.92 10.51 22.54
CA VAL A 397 27.47 9.98 23.80
C VAL A 397 28.26 11.04 24.58
N GLU A 398 28.81 12.06 23.90
CA GLU A 398 29.60 13.13 24.53
C GLU A 398 28.80 14.39 24.89
N ALA A 399 27.54 14.51 24.45
CA ALA A 399 26.75 15.72 24.66
C ALA A 399 26.03 15.71 26.02
N ARG A 400 26.19 16.77 26.81
CA ARG A 400 25.49 16.99 28.09
C ARG A 400 24.47 18.15 28.00
N GLY A 401 23.41 18.09 28.79
CA GLY A 401 22.41 19.16 28.93
C GLY A 401 21.55 19.37 27.68
N PHE A 402 21.20 20.63 27.37
CA PHE A 402 20.33 20.99 26.24
C PHE A 402 20.89 20.57 24.87
N ARG A 403 22.22 20.47 24.74
CA ARG A 403 22.89 19.92 23.54
C ARG A 403 22.58 18.44 23.34
N ALA A 404 22.40 17.67 24.41
CA ALA A 404 22.03 16.26 24.33
C ALA A 404 20.64 16.08 23.68
N PHE A 405 19.70 17.00 23.94
CA PHE A 405 18.39 16.99 23.29
C PHE A 405 18.51 17.20 21.78
N PHE A 406 19.22 18.22 21.32
CA PHE A 406 19.40 18.50 19.88
C PHE A 406 20.08 17.37 19.09
N HIS A 407 20.84 16.51 19.76
CA HIS A 407 21.46 15.34 19.13
C HIS A 407 20.55 14.10 19.06
N ARG A 408 19.37 14.12 19.69
CA ARG A 408 18.41 13.01 19.58
C ARG A 408 17.68 13.05 18.25
N ARG A 409 17.42 11.87 17.67
CA ARG A 409 16.70 11.73 16.39
C ARG A 409 15.23 12.17 16.49
N ASP A 410 14.63 12.07 17.66
CA ASP A 410 13.25 12.46 17.93
C ASP A 410 13.07 13.96 18.26
N ALA A 411 14.16 14.70 18.52
CA ALA A 411 14.08 16.11 18.88
C ALA A 411 13.52 16.98 17.76
N ALA A 412 13.83 16.68 16.50
CA ALA A 412 13.30 17.42 15.35
C ALA A 412 11.77 17.35 15.28
N ALA A 413 11.19 16.17 15.50
CA ALA A 413 9.74 15.98 15.54
C ALA A 413 9.09 16.74 16.71
N ILE A 414 9.70 16.69 17.89
CA ILE A 414 9.19 17.39 19.08
C ILE A 414 9.24 18.91 18.87
N MET A 415 10.34 19.45 18.33
CA MET A 415 10.45 20.88 18.01
C MET A 415 9.44 21.30 16.95
N LEU A 416 9.28 20.50 15.90
CA LEU A 416 8.29 20.76 14.85
C LEU A 416 6.86 20.75 15.41
N MET A 417 6.52 19.77 16.26
CA MET A 417 5.23 19.70 16.95
C MET A 417 4.95 20.98 17.75
N VAL A 418 5.91 21.42 18.57
CA VAL A 418 5.77 22.65 19.38
C VAL A 418 5.64 23.88 18.48
N ALA A 419 6.43 23.97 17.41
CA ALA A 419 6.36 25.07 16.45
C ALA A 419 5.00 25.12 15.74
N LEU A 420 4.46 23.98 15.31
CA LEU A 420 3.14 23.90 14.66
C LEU A 420 2.02 24.27 15.63
N TRP A 421 2.10 23.84 16.89
CA TRP A 421 1.13 24.25 17.92
C TRP A 421 1.16 25.77 18.16
N ALA A 422 2.36 26.35 18.30
CA ALA A 422 2.53 27.78 18.48
C ALA A 422 2.04 28.58 17.25
N LEU A 423 2.28 28.06 16.05
CA LEU A 423 1.78 28.64 14.80
C LEU A 423 0.25 28.63 14.76
N GLY A 424 -0.39 27.53 15.16
CA GLY A 424 -1.84 27.43 15.27
C GLY A 424 -2.44 28.42 16.24
N LEU A 425 -1.85 28.53 17.44
CA LEU A 425 -2.22 29.53 18.43
C LEU A 425 -2.04 30.97 17.90
N TRP A 426 -1.02 31.22 17.09
CA TRP A 426 -0.80 32.55 16.50
C TRP A 426 -1.87 32.90 15.46
N PHE A 427 -2.25 31.96 14.58
CA PHE A 427 -3.25 32.22 13.53
C PHE A 427 -4.68 32.27 14.06
N ARG A 428 -5.05 31.37 14.99
CA ARG A 428 -6.41 31.27 15.54
C ARG A 428 -6.37 30.98 17.05
N PRO A 429 -6.06 31.98 17.89
CA PRO A 429 -6.02 31.83 19.35
C PRO A 429 -7.35 31.36 19.93
N ASP A 430 -8.46 31.78 19.32
CA ASP A 430 -9.83 31.39 19.65
C ASP A 430 -10.08 29.89 19.42
N PHE A 431 -9.57 29.36 18.31
CA PHE A 431 -9.72 27.94 17.97
C PHE A 431 -8.75 27.08 18.78
N TRP A 432 -7.46 27.40 18.76
CA TRP A 432 -6.39 26.60 19.36
C TRP A 432 -6.27 26.74 20.89
N GLY A 433 -6.78 27.85 21.44
CA GLY A 433 -6.89 28.04 22.89
C GLY A 433 -8.14 27.41 23.50
N SER A 434 -9.12 26.98 22.69
CA SER A 434 -10.36 26.37 23.17
C SER A 434 -10.14 24.93 23.63
N LEU A 435 -10.76 24.58 24.78
CA LEU A 435 -10.70 23.24 25.34
C LEU A 435 -11.43 22.22 24.46
N ASP A 436 -12.53 22.60 23.82
CA ASP A 436 -13.33 21.70 22.96
C ASP A 436 -12.55 21.31 21.69
N ASN A 437 -11.86 22.28 21.09
CA ASN A 437 -11.01 22.00 19.93
C ASN A 437 -9.76 21.21 20.33
N THR A 438 -9.20 21.49 21.52
CA THR A 438 -8.10 20.69 22.08
C THR A 438 -8.52 19.23 22.25
N PHE A 439 -9.73 18.98 22.75
CA PHE A 439 -10.29 17.63 22.85
C PHE A 439 -10.40 16.95 21.48
N ALA A 440 -10.94 17.63 20.47
CA ALA A 440 -11.04 17.08 19.12
C ALA A 440 -9.66 16.78 18.49
N MET A 441 -8.67 17.63 18.71
CA MET A 441 -7.29 17.40 18.26
C MET A 441 -6.63 16.23 18.98
N LEU A 442 -6.78 16.14 20.31
CA LEU A 442 -6.25 15.02 21.11
C LEU A 442 -6.85 13.68 20.69
N LEU A 443 -8.10 13.68 20.24
CA LEU A 443 -8.76 12.50 19.72
C LEU A 443 -8.19 12.05 18.37
N ALA A 444 -8.06 12.97 17.40
CA ALA A 444 -7.41 12.68 16.13
C ALA A 444 -5.95 12.22 16.32
N PHE A 445 -5.25 12.80 17.30
CA PHE A 445 -3.94 12.35 17.75
C PHE A 445 -3.96 10.95 18.37
N THR A 446 -5.01 10.59 19.12
CA THR A 446 -5.12 9.29 19.78
C THR A 446 -5.20 8.14 18.79
N GLU A 447 -6.00 8.28 17.72
CA GLU A 447 -6.11 7.28 16.65
C GLU A 447 -4.75 7.02 15.99
N ILE A 448 -4.06 8.08 15.54
CA ILE A 448 -2.75 7.97 14.87
C ILE A 448 -1.67 7.51 15.86
N GLY A 449 -1.70 8.00 17.10
CA GLY A 449 -0.75 7.68 18.15
C GLY A 449 -0.77 6.20 18.54
N LEU A 450 -1.96 5.58 18.67
CA LEU A 450 -2.09 4.15 18.94
C LEU A 450 -1.50 3.32 17.80
N LEU A 451 -1.84 3.64 16.55
CA LEU A 451 -1.29 2.98 15.38
C LEU A 451 0.24 3.13 15.33
N ALA A 452 0.75 4.33 15.57
CA ALA A 452 2.18 4.63 15.59
C ALA A 452 2.93 3.82 16.66
N ILE A 453 2.39 3.70 17.88
CA ILE A 453 2.99 2.88 18.95
C ILE A 453 3.17 1.43 18.51
N GLY A 454 2.11 0.83 17.98
CA GLY A 454 2.14 -0.56 17.51
C GLY A 454 3.17 -0.75 16.39
N LEU A 455 3.15 0.18 15.44
CA LEU A 455 4.03 0.17 14.29
C LEU A 455 5.50 0.45 14.66
N THR A 456 5.80 1.19 15.74
CA THR A 456 7.18 1.38 16.23
C THR A 456 7.86 0.04 16.50
N PHE A 457 7.15 -0.96 17.04
CA PHE A 457 7.72 -2.28 17.29
C PHE A 457 8.00 -3.06 16.00
N VAL A 458 7.09 -2.98 15.04
CA VAL A 458 7.24 -3.67 13.74
C VAL A 458 8.41 -3.05 12.96
N ILE A 459 8.44 -1.72 12.86
CA ILE A 459 9.50 -0.98 12.18
C ILE A 459 10.84 -1.17 12.92
N ALA A 460 10.88 -1.18 14.25
CA ALA A 460 12.11 -1.44 15.00
C ALA A 460 12.72 -2.81 14.67
N ASN A 461 11.89 -3.83 14.37
CA ASN A 461 12.32 -5.15 13.91
C ASN A 461 12.79 -5.18 12.44
N GLY A 462 12.63 -4.10 11.67
CA GLY A 462 12.93 -4.04 10.25
C GLY A 462 11.82 -4.58 9.34
N ASP A 463 10.63 -4.79 9.89
CA ASP A 463 9.42 -5.16 9.14
C ASP A 463 8.53 -3.92 8.92
N ILE A 464 7.55 -4.03 8.02
CA ILE A 464 6.55 -2.97 7.77
C ILE A 464 5.17 -3.62 7.73
N ASP A 465 4.23 -3.06 8.49
CA ASP A 465 2.83 -3.48 8.52
C ASP A 465 1.94 -2.44 7.83
N LEU A 466 1.53 -2.75 6.59
CA LEU A 466 0.60 -1.92 5.83
C LEU A 466 -0.87 -2.16 6.18
N SER A 467 -1.18 -3.14 7.02
CA SER A 467 -2.57 -3.50 7.31
C SER A 467 -3.18 -2.71 8.46
N VAL A 468 -2.40 -1.94 9.24
CA VAL A 468 -2.89 -1.35 10.50
C VAL A 468 -4.15 -0.49 10.36
N GLY A 469 -4.31 0.30 9.29
CA GLY A 469 -5.54 1.07 9.04
C GLY A 469 -6.73 0.20 8.63
N SER A 470 -6.50 -0.84 7.82
CA SER A 470 -7.55 -1.83 7.49
C SER A 470 -7.93 -2.73 8.67
N VAL A 471 -6.98 -3.02 9.57
CA VAL A 471 -7.21 -3.80 10.80
C VAL A 471 -8.01 -2.97 11.81
N LEU A 472 -7.73 -1.67 11.90
CA LEU A 472 -8.58 -0.70 12.60
C LEU A 472 -10.02 -0.78 12.07
N ALA A 473 -10.20 -0.72 10.75
CA ALA A 473 -11.52 -0.81 10.13
C ALA A 473 -12.21 -2.15 10.43
N PHE A 474 -11.48 -3.27 10.35
CA PHE A 474 -12.00 -4.61 10.61
C PHE A 474 -12.42 -4.81 12.07
N ALA A 475 -11.59 -4.35 13.02
CA ALA A 475 -11.93 -4.38 14.44
C ALA A 475 -13.13 -3.49 14.78
N GLY A 476 -13.18 -2.29 14.21
CA GLY A 476 -14.32 -1.38 14.36
C GLY A 476 -15.61 -1.94 13.76
N ALA A 477 -15.53 -2.52 12.55
CA ALA A 477 -16.64 -3.20 11.89
C ALA A 477 -17.17 -4.39 12.71
N ALA A 478 -16.27 -5.21 13.25
CA ALA A 478 -16.64 -6.35 14.09
C ALA A 478 -17.36 -5.90 15.38
N ALA A 479 -16.85 -4.87 16.06
CA ALA A 479 -17.51 -4.31 17.24
C ALA A 479 -18.88 -3.70 16.89
N ALA A 480 -18.96 -2.90 15.82
CA ALA A 480 -20.19 -2.29 15.35
C ALA A 480 -21.26 -3.32 14.94
N PHE A 481 -20.84 -4.37 14.22
CA PHE A 481 -21.70 -5.47 13.79
C PHE A 481 -22.25 -6.24 14.99
N LEU A 482 -21.39 -6.60 15.95
CA LEU A 482 -21.81 -7.32 17.16
C LEU A 482 -22.86 -6.52 17.95
N MET A 483 -22.69 -5.20 18.10
CA MET A 483 -23.67 -4.37 18.81
C MET A 483 -24.96 -4.18 18.02
N LYS A 484 -24.87 -3.90 16.71
CA LYS A 484 -26.04 -3.46 15.94
C LYS A 484 -26.86 -4.60 15.36
N GLU A 485 -26.20 -5.65 14.88
CA GLU A 485 -26.85 -6.75 14.15
C GLU A 485 -27.06 -7.98 15.04
N MET A 486 -26.18 -8.19 16.02
CA MET A 486 -26.30 -9.32 16.96
C MET A 486 -26.80 -8.90 18.35
N ASP A 487 -27.11 -7.61 18.56
CA ASP A 487 -27.57 -7.03 19.84
C ASP A 487 -26.66 -7.41 21.04
N ALA A 488 -25.37 -7.57 20.78
CA ALA A 488 -24.41 -7.99 21.80
C ALA A 488 -24.08 -6.85 22.77
N SER A 489 -23.80 -7.20 24.02
CA SER A 489 -23.38 -6.22 25.03
C SER A 489 -22.09 -5.47 24.60
N PRO A 490 -21.92 -4.20 25.02
CA PRO A 490 -20.72 -3.41 24.70
C PRO A 490 -19.39 -4.11 25.00
N LEU A 491 -19.31 -4.84 26.12
CA LEU A 491 -18.09 -5.55 26.50
C LEU A 491 -17.75 -6.67 25.51
N VAL A 492 -18.76 -7.45 25.10
CA VAL A 492 -18.59 -8.52 24.10
C VAL A 492 -18.19 -7.93 22.75
N ALA A 493 -18.75 -6.79 22.37
CA ALA A 493 -18.38 -6.09 21.14
C ALA A 493 -16.92 -5.58 21.16
N VAL A 494 -16.48 -5.00 22.28
CA VAL A 494 -15.07 -4.59 22.46
C VAL A 494 -14.15 -5.79 22.33
N ILE A 495 -14.44 -6.89 23.05
CA ILE A 495 -13.64 -8.12 22.99
C ILE A 495 -13.64 -8.70 21.57
N GLY A 496 -14.78 -8.70 20.88
CA GLY A 496 -14.89 -9.15 19.49
C GLY A 496 -14.06 -8.31 18.53
N GLY A 497 -14.04 -6.98 18.70
CA GLY A 497 -13.16 -6.08 17.94
C GLY A 497 -11.67 -6.38 18.17
N PHE A 498 -11.25 -6.54 19.43
CA PHE A 498 -9.88 -6.93 19.77
C PHE A 498 -9.51 -8.31 19.24
N ALA A 499 -10.44 -9.29 19.30
CA ALA A 499 -10.22 -10.64 18.77
C ALA A 499 -10.05 -10.62 17.24
N ALA A 500 -10.87 -9.85 16.53
CA ALA A 500 -10.76 -9.66 15.08
C ALA A 500 -9.41 -9.05 14.68
N GLY A 501 -8.98 -7.98 15.39
CA GLY A 501 -7.67 -7.38 15.15
C GLY A 501 -6.51 -8.31 15.50
N ALA A 502 -6.56 -8.97 16.66
CA ALA A 502 -5.55 -9.95 17.07
C ALA A 502 -5.42 -11.09 16.05
N ALA A 503 -6.53 -11.59 15.49
CA ALA A 503 -6.52 -12.61 14.45
C ALA A 503 -5.75 -12.13 13.21
N ALA A 504 -5.98 -10.90 12.75
CA ALA A 504 -5.22 -10.32 11.64
C ALA A 504 -3.71 -10.23 11.95
N GLY A 505 -3.35 -9.81 13.18
CA GLY A 505 -1.97 -9.77 13.65
C GLY A 505 -1.30 -11.15 13.72
N VAL A 506 -2.03 -12.17 14.18
CA VAL A 506 -1.57 -13.56 14.23
C VAL A 506 -1.33 -14.10 12.83
N ILE A 507 -2.24 -13.83 11.88
CA ILE A 507 -2.08 -14.23 10.47
C ILE A 507 -0.83 -13.57 9.89
N ASN A 508 -0.68 -12.25 10.03
CA ASN A 508 0.49 -11.53 9.53
C ASN A 508 1.80 -12.04 10.15
N GLY A 509 1.82 -12.21 11.47
CA GLY A 509 2.98 -12.73 12.19
C GLY A 509 3.31 -14.15 11.74
N TRP A 510 2.32 -15.02 11.56
CA TRP A 510 2.52 -16.40 11.15
C TRP A 510 3.03 -16.52 9.71
N LEU A 511 2.38 -15.82 8.77
CA LEU A 511 2.78 -15.76 7.36
C LEU A 511 4.23 -15.24 7.23
N THR A 512 4.56 -14.16 7.94
CA THR A 512 5.88 -13.54 7.86
C THR A 512 6.96 -14.41 8.49
N THR A 513 6.72 -14.95 9.70
CA THR A 513 7.79 -15.63 10.48
C THR A 513 7.90 -17.12 10.20
N ARG A 514 6.78 -17.83 10.02
CA ARG A 514 6.76 -19.29 9.80
C ARG A 514 6.85 -19.63 8.32
N LEU A 515 6.09 -18.95 7.47
CA LEU A 515 6.13 -19.17 6.02
C LEU A 515 7.23 -18.36 5.32
N LYS A 516 7.96 -17.53 6.07
CA LYS A 516 9.09 -16.71 5.58
C LYS A 516 8.69 -15.81 4.41
N LEU A 517 7.44 -15.34 4.41
CA LEU A 517 7.01 -14.31 3.48
C LEU A 517 7.63 -12.97 3.85
N PRO A 518 7.97 -12.12 2.87
CA PRO A 518 8.29 -10.73 3.16
C PRO A 518 7.12 -10.04 3.87
N ALA A 519 7.38 -9.33 4.97
CA ALA A 519 6.36 -8.69 5.81
C ALA A 519 5.41 -7.77 5.03
N PHE A 520 5.96 -6.95 4.13
CA PHE A 520 5.17 -6.07 3.25
C PHE A 520 4.12 -6.86 2.45
N VAL A 521 4.45 -8.05 1.95
CA VAL A 521 3.54 -8.84 1.11
C VAL A 521 2.43 -9.47 1.94
N SER A 522 2.77 -10.01 3.11
CA SER A 522 1.79 -10.52 4.06
C SER A 522 0.79 -9.44 4.46
N THR A 523 1.30 -8.26 4.81
CA THR A 523 0.49 -7.17 5.34
C THR A 523 -0.30 -6.46 4.25
N LEU A 524 0.19 -6.41 3.01
CA LEU A 524 -0.60 -5.96 1.85
C LEU A 524 -1.76 -6.92 1.54
N GLY A 525 -1.54 -8.24 1.65
CA GLY A 525 -2.61 -9.22 1.55
C GLY A 525 -3.65 -9.07 2.66
N MET A 526 -3.20 -8.91 3.91
CA MET A 526 -4.08 -8.64 5.04
C MET A 526 -4.80 -7.30 4.90
N PHE A 527 -4.19 -6.29 4.28
CA PHE A 527 -4.81 -5.00 4.03
C PHE A 527 -6.10 -5.12 3.21
N TYR A 528 -6.08 -5.91 2.13
CA TYR A 528 -7.27 -6.23 1.34
C TYR A 528 -8.28 -7.05 2.11
N MET A 529 -7.82 -8.11 2.76
CA MET A 529 -8.69 -9.02 3.50
C MET A 529 -9.42 -8.27 4.60
N ALA A 530 -8.71 -7.51 5.44
CA ALA A 530 -9.30 -6.77 6.54
C ALA A 530 -10.26 -5.70 6.05
N ARG A 531 -9.89 -4.92 5.01
CA ARG A 531 -10.77 -3.87 4.46
C ARG A 531 -12.02 -4.46 3.82
N GLY A 532 -11.86 -5.55 3.07
CA GLY A 532 -12.98 -6.26 2.45
C GLY A 532 -13.89 -6.92 3.47
N LEU A 533 -13.34 -7.58 4.49
CA LEU A 533 -14.11 -8.17 5.59
C LEU A 533 -14.82 -7.09 6.41
N ALA A 534 -14.19 -5.93 6.66
CA ALA A 534 -14.81 -4.80 7.36
C ALA A 534 -16.05 -4.29 6.61
N ALA A 535 -15.91 -4.04 5.31
CA ALA A 535 -17.03 -3.63 4.46
C ALA A 535 -18.09 -4.73 4.36
N TRP A 536 -17.67 -6.01 4.26
CA TRP A 536 -18.57 -7.15 4.15
C TRP A 536 -19.44 -7.29 5.38
N LEU A 537 -18.86 -7.32 6.58
CA LEU A 537 -19.59 -7.43 7.85
C LEU A 537 -20.73 -6.42 7.93
N VAL A 538 -20.47 -5.21 7.44
CA VAL A 538 -21.41 -4.11 7.52
C VAL A 538 -22.25 -3.97 6.24
N ALA A 539 -22.04 -4.81 5.22
CA ALA A 539 -22.66 -4.70 3.90
C ALA A 539 -22.51 -3.30 3.26
N GLY A 540 -21.40 -2.62 3.54
CA GLY A 540 -21.11 -1.29 3.00
C GLY A 540 -21.98 -0.14 3.52
N ARG A 541 -22.86 -0.36 4.49
CA ARG A 541 -23.64 0.73 5.12
C ARG A 541 -22.90 1.40 6.27
N GLN A 542 -23.38 2.55 6.71
CA GLN A 542 -22.97 3.11 7.99
C GLN A 542 -23.81 2.45 9.10
N LEU A 543 -23.17 1.97 10.17
CA LEU A 543 -23.89 1.50 11.38
C LEU A 543 -23.84 2.60 12.43
N SER A 544 -24.93 2.81 13.15
CA SER A 544 -25.04 3.82 14.20
C SER A 544 -26.07 3.42 15.26
N GLY A 545 -26.15 4.22 16.32
CA GLY A 545 -27.08 4.00 17.43
C GLY A 545 -26.57 2.97 18.44
N PHE A 546 -25.30 3.06 18.81
CA PHE A 546 -24.69 2.19 19.81
C PHE A 546 -25.03 2.63 21.25
N PRO A 547 -25.04 1.69 22.23
CA PRO A 547 -25.34 2.00 23.63
C PRO A 547 -24.45 3.09 24.21
N GLU A 548 -25.00 3.94 25.09
CA GLU A 548 -24.22 5.06 25.63
C GLU A 548 -23.04 4.60 26.49
N THR A 549 -23.16 3.46 27.18
CA THR A 549 -22.05 2.83 27.93
C THR A 549 -20.85 2.49 27.03
N PHE A 550 -21.07 2.18 25.76
CA PHE A 550 -20.00 2.03 24.77
C PHE A 550 -19.46 3.40 24.32
N ASN A 551 -20.36 4.35 24.04
CA ASN A 551 -20.00 5.68 23.57
C ASN A 551 -19.15 6.47 24.59
N LEU A 552 -19.29 6.19 25.90
CA LEU A 552 -18.46 6.77 26.97
C LEU A 552 -16.96 6.57 26.74
N ILE A 553 -16.56 5.50 26.05
CA ILE A 553 -15.14 5.27 25.67
C ILE A 553 -14.62 6.46 24.84
N GLY A 554 -15.47 7.08 24.01
CA GLY A 554 -15.13 8.23 23.18
C GLY A 554 -15.54 9.59 23.70
N ARG A 555 -15.82 9.70 25.00
CA ARG A 555 -16.19 10.98 25.63
C ARG A 555 -15.01 11.62 26.35
N ASN A 556 -15.18 12.89 26.73
CA ASN A 556 -14.25 13.56 27.62
C ASN A 556 -14.36 12.97 29.04
N VAL A 557 -13.34 13.19 29.88
CA VAL A 557 -13.31 12.65 31.25
C VAL A 557 -14.48 13.20 32.08
N TYR A 558 -14.91 14.44 31.80
CA TYR A 558 -16.06 15.05 32.46
C TYR A 558 -17.34 14.22 32.26
N ASP A 559 -17.73 13.93 31.02
CA ASP A 559 -18.95 13.17 30.68
C ASP A 559 -18.90 11.75 31.30
N VAL A 560 -17.72 11.14 31.35
CA VAL A 560 -17.53 9.84 31.99
C VAL A 560 -17.77 9.95 33.50
N LEU A 561 -17.16 10.93 34.17
CA LEU A 561 -17.35 11.13 35.61
C LEU A 561 -18.80 11.53 35.96
N ASP A 562 -19.45 12.30 35.09
CA ASP A 562 -20.85 12.69 35.23
C ASP A 562 -21.79 11.48 35.14
N ALA A 563 -21.52 10.54 34.22
CA ALA A 563 -22.24 9.27 34.14
C ALA A 563 -22.13 8.43 35.43
N PHE A 564 -21.09 8.63 36.24
CA PHE A 564 -20.92 8.02 37.56
C PHE A 564 -21.32 8.93 38.74
N GLY A 565 -21.79 10.15 38.48
CA GLY A 565 -22.22 11.12 39.50
C GLY A 565 -21.08 11.77 40.31
N ILE A 566 -19.83 11.74 39.79
CA ILE A 566 -18.63 12.25 40.48
C ILE A 566 -17.99 13.41 39.69
N ALA A 567 -18.78 14.14 38.90
CA ALA A 567 -18.28 15.21 38.05
C ALA A 567 -17.68 16.37 38.88
N PRO A 568 -16.49 16.90 38.51
CA PRO A 568 -15.93 18.08 39.16
C PRO A 568 -16.82 19.30 38.92
N THR A 569 -17.14 20.05 39.99
CA THR A 569 -18.06 21.20 39.91
C THR A 569 -17.36 22.54 39.61
N GLY A 570 -16.02 22.60 39.63
CA GLY A 570 -15.26 23.81 39.29
C GLY A 570 -13.74 23.69 39.38
N GLY A 571 -13.04 24.73 38.92
CA GLY A 571 -11.57 24.86 39.03
C GLY A 571 -10.77 24.22 37.88
N LEU A 572 -9.45 24.08 38.09
CA LEU A 572 -8.52 23.48 37.12
C LEU A 572 -8.94 22.05 36.71
N TRP A 573 -9.51 21.29 37.65
CA TRP A 573 -9.97 19.93 37.38
C TRP A 573 -11.15 19.84 36.42
N LEU A 574 -12.06 20.82 36.43
CA LEU A 574 -13.12 20.90 35.43
C LEU A 574 -12.53 21.16 34.04
N ALA A 575 -11.57 22.08 33.93
CA ALA A 575 -10.93 22.40 32.65
C ALA A 575 -10.16 21.20 32.08
N VAL A 576 -9.40 20.49 32.91
CA VAL A 576 -8.69 19.27 32.50
C VAL A 576 -9.68 18.15 32.14
N ALA A 577 -10.73 17.94 32.93
CA ALA A 577 -11.72 16.90 32.65
C ALA A 577 -12.50 17.13 31.34
N LYS A 578 -12.72 18.39 30.96
CA LYS A 578 -13.35 18.75 29.68
C LYS A 578 -12.40 18.63 28.49
N ALA A 579 -11.11 18.93 28.67
CA ALA A 579 -10.11 18.87 27.60
C ALA A 579 -9.57 17.45 27.33
N VAL A 580 -9.38 16.64 28.37
CA VAL A 580 -8.79 15.31 28.25
C VAL A 580 -9.87 14.29 27.89
N SER A 581 -9.63 13.52 26.83
CA SER A 581 -10.49 12.40 26.47
C SER A 581 -10.12 11.13 27.24
N ALA A 582 -11.12 10.28 27.53
CA ALA A 582 -10.87 8.95 28.11
C ALA A 582 -9.91 8.12 27.24
N GLN A 583 -9.97 8.33 25.92
CA GLN A 583 -9.11 7.69 24.93
C GLN A 583 -7.66 8.16 25.04
N THR A 584 -7.41 9.45 25.29
CA THR A 584 -6.06 9.99 25.45
C THR A 584 -5.40 9.44 26.70
N ILE A 585 -6.17 9.18 27.77
CA ILE A 585 -5.67 8.45 28.96
C ILE A 585 -5.28 7.03 28.57
N PHE A 586 -6.15 6.32 27.83
CA PHE A 586 -5.85 4.97 27.35
C PHE A 586 -4.58 4.95 26.48
N LEU A 587 -4.43 5.89 25.54
CA LEU A 587 -3.21 6.09 24.76
C LEU A 587 -2.01 6.30 25.68
N ALA A 588 -2.11 7.20 26.67
CA ALA A 588 -1.00 7.50 27.57
C ALA A 588 -0.55 6.25 28.36
N VAL A 589 -1.48 5.44 28.84
CA VAL A 589 -1.19 4.17 29.50
C VAL A 589 -0.46 3.22 28.55
N VAL A 590 -1.00 3.00 27.34
CA VAL A 590 -0.39 2.14 26.33
C VAL A 590 1.00 2.66 25.93
N ALA A 591 1.16 3.98 25.79
CA ALA A 591 2.41 4.64 25.44
C ALA A 591 3.48 4.45 26.51
N VAL A 592 3.15 4.62 27.79
CA VAL A 592 4.08 4.45 28.90
C VAL A 592 4.52 2.99 28.99
N LEU A 593 3.58 2.04 28.93
CA LEU A 593 3.89 0.61 28.93
C LEU A 593 4.78 0.24 27.73
N ALA A 594 4.42 0.68 26.53
CA ALA A 594 5.21 0.47 25.31
C ALA A 594 6.61 1.09 25.42
N ALA A 595 6.74 2.29 25.99
CA ALA A 595 8.02 2.97 26.15
C ALA A 595 8.95 2.24 27.13
N ILE A 596 8.41 1.69 28.21
CA ILE A 596 9.16 0.86 29.15
C ILE A 596 9.59 -0.45 28.47
N VAL A 597 8.66 -1.14 27.79
CA VAL A 597 8.94 -2.41 27.10
C VAL A 597 9.99 -2.24 26.01
N LEU A 598 9.90 -1.17 25.22
CA LEU A 598 10.81 -0.92 24.10
C LEU A 598 12.17 -0.35 24.57
N GLY A 599 12.15 0.58 25.53
CA GLY A 599 13.35 1.30 25.96
C GLY A 599 14.15 0.62 27.07
N HIS A 600 13.49 -0.13 27.96
CA HIS A 600 14.11 -0.62 29.20
C HIS A 600 14.04 -2.14 29.37
N MET A 601 13.16 -2.85 28.67
CA MET A 601 13.07 -4.31 28.80
C MET A 601 13.92 -5.07 27.76
N PRO A 602 14.33 -6.32 28.05
CA PRO A 602 15.07 -7.16 27.10
C PRO A 602 14.34 -7.41 25.77
N TYR A 603 13.00 -7.33 25.77
CA TYR A 603 12.22 -7.47 24.55
C TYR A 603 12.55 -6.37 23.53
N GLY A 604 12.63 -5.11 23.96
CA GLY A 604 13.00 -3.99 23.09
C GLY A 604 14.41 -4.11 22.51
N GLN A 605 15.37 -4.54 23.31
CA GLN A 605 16.74 -4.82 22.84
C GLN A 605 16.77 -5.90 21.76
N LYS A 606 15.97 -6.97 21.91
CA LYS A 606 15.82 -8.00 20.88
C LYS A 606 15.21 -7.44 19.60
N CYS A 607 14.21 -6.57 19.70
CA CYS A 607 13.63 -5.91 18.52
C CYS A 607 14.68 -5.10 17.74
N TYR A 608 15.45 -4.26 18.43
CA TYR A 608 16.51 -3.47 17.78
C TYR A 608 17.64 -4.33 17.21
N ALA A 609 18.03 -5.41 17.89
CA ALA A 609 19.05 -6.33 17.39
C ALA A 609 18.60 -7.01 16.09
N ILE A 610 17.34 -7.46 16.02
CA ILE A 610 16.75 -8.06 14.82
C ILE A 610 16.71 -7.05 13.67
N GLY A 611 16.22 -5.84 13.92
CA GLY A 611 16.17 -4.81 12.88
C GLY A 611 17.53 -4.30 12.42
N GLY A 612 18.56 -4.40 13.27
CA GLY A 612 19.94 -4.14 12.87
C GLY A 612 20.49 -5.22 11.93
N ASN A 613 20.37 -6.48 12.33
CA ASN A 613 20.71 -7.63 11.48
C ASN A 613 20.05 -8.92 12.00
N GLU A 614 19.01 -9.38 11.31
CA GLU A 614 18.24 -10.58 11.71
C GLU A 614 19.12 -11.84 11.84
N ARG A 615 20.09 -12.02 10.93
CA ARG A 615 20.97 -13.20 10.95
C ARG A 615 21.90 -13.17 12.15
N ALA A 616 22.51 -12.01 12.45
CA ALA A 616 23.38 -11.86 13.61
C ALA A 616 22.60 -12.06 14.93
N ALA A 617 21.38 -11.54 15.01
CA ALA A 617 20.49 -11.76 16.15
C ALA A 617 20.17 -13.26 16.33
N ALA A 618 19.87 -13.98 15.24
CA ALA A 618 19.62 -15.42 15.28
C ALA A 618 20.86 -16.22 15.75
N TYR A 619 22.06 -15.90 15.23
CA TYR A 619 23.31 -16.52 15.69
C TYR A 619 23.65 -16.19 17.15
N SER A 620 23.16 -15.06 17.67
CA SER A 620 23.29 -14.66 19.08
C SER A 620 22.24 -15.31 19.99
N GLY A 621 21.47 -16.29 19.49
CA GLY A 621 20.48 -17.03 20.27
C GLY A 621 19.11 -16.35 20.42
N ILE A 622 18.87 -15.22 19.74
CA ILE A 622 17.57 -14.56 19.77
C ILE A 622 16.60 -15.32 18.85
N ASN A 623 15.46 -15.74 19.40
CA ASN A 623 14.39 -16.32 18.58
C ASN A 623 13.67 -15.21 17.79
N THR A 624 14.19 -14.93 16.59
CA THR A 624 13.71 -13.83 15.73
C THR A 624 12.24 -14.01 15.35
N ALA A 625 11.82 -15.25 15.09
CA ALA A 625 10.44 -15.58 14.74
C ALA A 625 9.46 -15.22 15.86
N ARG A 626 9.78 -15.50 17.12
CA ARG A 626 8.90 -15.16 18.25
C ARG A 626 8.75 -13.65 18.42
N VAL A 627 9.86 -12.91 18.38
CA VAL A 627 9.86 -11.45 18.61
C VAL A 627 9.13 -10.72 17.49
N ARG A 628 9.37 -11.08 16.23
CA ARG A 628 8.66 -10.52 15.08
C ARG A 628 7.16 -10.86 15.13
N PHE A 629 6.81 -12.11 15.47
CA PHE A 629 5.42 -12.54 15.62
C PHE A 629 4.67 -11.71 16.67
N THR A 630 5.24 -11.55 17.88
CA THR A 630 4.61 -10.77 18.95
C THR A 630 4.52 -9.29 18.61
N ALA A 631 5.46 -8.74 17.82
CA ALA A 631 5.38 -7.37 17.34
C ALA A 631 4.18 -7.15 16.39
N PHE A 632 3.89 -8.07 15.47
CA PHE A 632 2.70 -7.99 14.60
C PHE A 632 1.39 -8.09 15.40
N VAL A 633 1.33 -9.00 16.38
CA VAL A 633 0.14 -9.14 17.24
C VAL A 633 -0.08 -7.87 18.06
N PHE A 634 0.98 -7.29 18.64
CA PHE A 634 0.88 -6.04 19.38
C PHE A 634 0.45 -4.87 18.48
N SER A 635 1.02 -4.75 17.28
CA SER A 635 0.61 -3.76 16.27
C SER A 635 -0.88 -3.85 15.95
N ALA A 636 -1.38 -5.07 15.74
CA ALA A 636 -2.78 -5.30 15.43
C ALA A 636 -3.72 -5.05 16.64
N LEU A 637 -3.27 -5.30 17.87
CA LEU A 637 -4.00 -4.94 19.09
C LEU A 637 -4.12 -3.42 19.26
N CYS A 638 -3.05 -2.67 18.96
CA CYS A 638 -3.09 -1.21 18.95
C CYS A 638 -4.05 -0.67 17.87
N ALA A 639 -4.03 -1.27 16.67
CA ALA A 639 -4.98 -0.94 15.61
C ALA A 639 -6.42 -1.28 15.99
N ALA A 640 -6.65 -2.41 16.67
CA ALA A 640 -7.97 -2.78 17.16
C ALA A 640 -8.49 -1.80 18.20
N ALA A 641 -7.63 -1.38 19.14
CA ALA A 641 -7.98 -0.36 20.13
C ALA A 641 -8.39 0.95 19.46
N ALA A 642 -7.61 1.42 18.47
CA ALA A 642 -7.94 2.61 17.69
C ALA A 642 -9.28 2.47 16.95
N GLY A 643 -9.61 1.27 16.45
CA GLY A 643 -10.87 1.00 15.75
C GLY A 643 -12.09 1.04 16.65
N VAL A 644 -12.00 0.41 17.83
CA VAL A 644 -13.06 0.47 18.85
C VAL A 644 -13.28 1.91 19.33
N ILE A 645 -12.19 2.64 19.58
CA ILE A 645 -12.19 4.06 19.94
C ILE A 645 -12.85 4.91 18.86
N TYR A 646 -12.53 4.67 17.59
CA TYR A 646 -13.13 5.36 16.45
C TYR A 646 -14.66 5.21 16.44
N VAL A 647 -15.16 3.98 16.59
CA VAL A 647 -16.61 3.69 16.60
C VAL A 647 -17.30 4.35 17.79
N ALA A 648 -16.70 4.29 18.98
CA ALA A 648 -17.25 4.89 20.19
C ALA A 648 -17.34 6.42 20.10
N TYR A 649 -16.34 7.06 19.51
CA TYR A 649 -16.32 8.51 19.35
C TYR A 649 -17.36 9.00 18.35
N TYR A 650 -17.34 8.46 17.13
CA TYR A 650 -18.23 8.90 16.05
C TYR A 650 -19.68 8.41 16.25
N ARG A 651 -19.96 7.61 17.29
CA ARG A 651 -21.24 6.93 17.54
C ARG A 651 -21.79 6.18 16.31
N SER A 652 -20.89 5.90 15.38
CA SER A 652 -21.17 5.32 14.09
C SER A 652 -19.89 4.72 13.52
N PHE A 653 -20.05 3.71 12.68
CA PHE A 653 -18.98 3.11 11.90
C PHE A 653 -19.25 3.33 10.42
N ASN A 654 -18.27 3.87 9.70
CA ASN A 654 -18.29 4.01 8.24
C ASN A 654 -17.31 2.98 7.63
N PRO A 655 -17.68 2.24 6.56
CA PRO A 655 -16.79 1.29 5.90
C PRO A 655 -15.46 1.85 5.39
N SER A 656 -15.40 3.17 5.14
CA SER A 656 -14.17 3.87 4.74
C SER A 656 -13.26 4.24 5.93
N ALA A 657 -13.62 3.85 7.16
CA ALA A 657 -12.79 4.08 8.34
C ALA A 657 -11.40 3.47 8.15
N GLY A 658 -10.38 4.13 8.72
CA GLY A 658 -9.00 3.65 8.63
C GLY A 658 -8.34 3.78 7.24
N GLN A 659 -9.01 4.35 6.24
CA GLN A 659 -8.43 4.54 4.91
C GLN A 659 -7.21 5.47 4.96
N LEU A 660 -6.07 5.01 4.45
CA LEU A 660 -4.76 5.69 4.46
C LEU A 660 -4.16 5.92 5.86
N ARG A 661 -4.76 5.38 6.94
CA ARG A 661 -4.25 5.54 8.31
C ARG A 661 -2.98 4.75 8.57
N GLU A 662 -2.80 3.62 7.87
CA GLU A 662 -1.53 2.89 7.85
C GLU A 662 -0.34 3.78 7.47
N LEU A 663 -0.58 4.74 6.61
CA LEU A 663 0.45 5.61 6.09
C LEU A 663 0.73 6.80 7.00
N ASP A 664 -0.32 7.39 7.60
CA ASP A 664 -0.19 8.38 8.67
C ASP A 664 0.66 7.78 9.82
N ALA A 665 0.41 6.53 10.19
CA ALA A 665 1.17 5.83 11.23
C ALA A 665 2.65 5.61 10.83
N ILE A 666 2.92 5.19 9.60
CA ILE A 666 4.29 5.03 9.08
C ILE A 666 5.02 6.37 9.08
N ALA A 667 4.40 7.42 8.53
CA ALA A 667 4.95 8.77 8.52
C ALA A 667 5.25 9.28 9.93
N SER A 668 4.35 9.01 10.89
CA SER A 668 4.53 9.38 12.30
C SER A 668 5.77 8.73 12.91
N VAL A 669 5.98 7.44 12.71
CA VAL A 669 7.16 6.73 13.23
C VAL A 669 8.44 7.26 12.56
N ILE A 670 8.41 7.55 11.26
CA ILE A 670 9.58 8.03 10.50
C ILE A 670 9.95 9.46 10.88
N ILE A 671 8.98 10.39 10.86
CA ILE A 671 9.16 11.78 11.29
C ILE A 671 9.66 11.81 12.74
N GLY A 672 9.12 10.92 13.58
CA GLY A 672 9.57 10.68 14.95
C GLY A 672 10.99 10.14 15.12
N GLY A 673 11.75 9.94 14.04
CA GLY A 673 13.13 9.47 14.05
C GLY A 673 13.31 7.96 13.95
N GLY A 674 12.22 7.21 13.76
CA GLY A 674 12.24 5.77 13.52
C GLY A 674 12.95 5.38 12.22
N SER A 675 13.64 4.25 12.24
CA SER A 675 14.40 3.74 11.10
C SER A 675 13.56 2.78 10.27
N ILE A 676 13.26 3.13 9.02
CA ILE A 676 12.49 2.25 8.11
C ILE A 676 13.22 0.93 7.82
N PHE A 677 14.55 0.93 7.93
CA PHE A 677 15.38 -0.26 7.75
C PHE A 677 15.48 -1.14 9.00
N GLY A 678 14.85 -0.74 10.12
CA GLY A 678 14.99 -1.39 11.41
C GLY A 678 16.12 -0.86 12.27
N GLY A 679 16.20 -1.38 13.49
CA GLY A 679 17.28 -1.17 14.44
C GLY A 679 17.19 0.09 15.30
N TYR A 680 16.19 0.95 15.07
CA TYR A 680 15.98 2.14 15.89
C TYR A 680 14.54 2.67 15.79
N GLY A 681 14.01 3.17 16.90
CA GLY A 681 12.75 3.91 16.98
C GLY A 681 12.33 4.11 18.44
N THR A 682 11.76 5.27 18.79
CA THR A 682 11.31 5.58 20.15
C THR A 682 9.80 5.81 20.17
N ILE A 683 9.14 5.44 21.28
CA ILE A 683 7.70 5.70 21.45
C ILE A 683 7.43 7.21 21.54
N ALA A 684 8.24 7.94 22.31
CA ALA A 684 8.13 9.39 22.42
C ALA A 684 8.29 10.10 21.07
N GLY A 685 9.26 9.67 20.25
CA GLY A 685 9.43 10.18 18.89
C GLY A 685 8.26 9.86 17.99
N SER A 686 7.78 8.61 18.01
CA SER A 686 6.63 8.18 17.19
C SER A 686 5.35 8.95 17.55
N LEU A 687 5.14 9.24 18.84
CA LEU A 687 4.04 10.09 19.30
C LEU A 687 4.24 11.55 18.90
N ALA A 688 5.46 12.11 19.00
CA ALA A 688 5.72 13.45 18.50
C ALA A 688 5.46 13.56 16.99
N GLY A 689 5.82 12.54 16.21
CA GLY A 689 5.50 12.46 14.79
C GLY A 689 3.99 12.34 14.53
N ALA A 690 3.26 11.54 15.32
CA ALA A 690 1.80 11.48 15.24
C ALA A 690 1.14 12.83 15.55
N ALA A 691 1.67 13.55 16.54
CA ALA A 691 1.23 14.90 16.83
C ALA A 691 1.53 15.85 15.65
N VAL A 692 2.73 15.79 15.05
CA VAL A 692 3.04 16.58 13.83
C VAL A 692 2.01 16.32 12.73
N ILE A 693 1.68 15.06 12.42
CA ILE A 693 0.69 14.73 11.37
C ILE A 693 -0.69 15.28 11.73
N THR A 694 -1.15 15.11 12.98
CA THR A 694 -2.44 15.64 13.42
C THR A 694 -2.48 17.16 13.37
N LEU A 695 -1.44 17.84 13.85
CA LEU A 695 -1.35 19.30 13.88
C LEU A 695 -1.31 19.89 12.48
N ILE A 696 -0.58 19.26 11.55
CA ILE A 696 -0.57 19.67 10.14
C ILE A 696 -1.97 19.54 9.55
N ARG A 697 -2.66 18.43 9.80
CA ARG A 697 -4.04 18.23 9.34
C ARG A 697 -4.97 19.31 9.90
N SER A 698 -4.88 19.61 11.19
CA SER A 698 -5.67 20.67 11.83
C SER A 698 -5.34 22.07 11.29
N LEU A 699 -4.07 22.39 11.07
CA LEU A 699 -3.62 23.66 10.50
C LEU A 699 -4.04 23.84 9.05
N LEU A 700 -3.95 22.79 8.23
CA LEU A 700 -4.39 22.86 6.82
C LEU A 700 -5.92 22.95 6.73
N SER A 701 -6.66 22.37 7.68
CA SER A 701 -8.12 22.54 7.74
C SER A 701 -8.58 23.87 8.35
N LEU A 702 -7.64 24.72 8.78
CA LEU A 702 -7.96 25.95 9.48
C LEU A 702 -8.57 26.99 8.53
N GLN A 703 -9.69 27.58 8.94
CA GLN A 703 -10.19 28.79 8.33
C GLN A 703 -9.37 29.99 8.82
N ILE A 704 -8.48 30.50 7.98
CA ILE A 704 -7.70 31.71 8.28
C ILE A 704 -8.61 32.90 7.98
N ILE A 705 -8.88 33.74 8.98
CA ILE A 705 -9.66 34.96 8.83
C ILE A 705 -8.67 36.12 8.84
N TRP A 706 -8.62 36.86 7.73
CA TRP A 706 -7.74 38.01 7.56
C TRP A 706 -8.36 39.26 8.20
N SER A 707 -7.53 40.27 8.44
CA SER A 707 -7.95 41.54 9.08
C SER A 707 -8.96 42.34 8.24
N ASP A 708 -9.12 42.02 6.96
CA ASP A 708 -10.09 42.59 6.04
C ASP A 708 -11.45 41.86 6.07
N GLY A 709 -11.61 40.83 6.91
CA GLY A 709 -12.83 40.03 7.04
C GLY A 709 -12.97 38.91 6.01
N THR A 710 -12.00 38.76 5.10
CA THR A 710 -11.99 37.63 4.17
C THR A 710 -11.52 36.36 4.88
N SER A 711 -12.11 35.22 4.54
CA SER A 711 -11.69 33.93 5.11
C SER A 711 -11.14 33.02 4.02
N PHE A 712 -9.95 32.48 4.25
CA PHE A 712 -9.32 31.49 3.40
C PHE A 712 -9.31 30.14 4.13
N VAL A 713 -9.90 29.12 3.52
CA VAL A 713 -9.77 27.72 3.94
C VAL A 713 -9.02 27.00 2.84
N LEU A 714 -7.93 26.34 3.18
CA LEU A 714 -7.27 25.47 2.22
C LEU A 714 -8.22 24.29 1.92
N PRO A 715 -8.53 23.98 0.65
CA PRO A 715 -9.43 22.89 0.35
C PRO A 715 -8.88 21.57 0.90
N GLN A 716 -9.72 20.83 1.64
CA GLN A 716 -9.34 19.61 2.36
C GLN A 716 -8.67 18.56 1.46
N HIS A 717 -8.96 18.61 0.17
CA HIS A 717 -8.46 17.71 -0.85
C HIS A 717 -6.93 17.78 -1.06
N TRP A 718 -6.30 18.92 -0.76
CA TRP A 718 -4.85 19.10 -0.88
C TRP A 718 -4.04 18.44 0.23
N MET A 719 -4.68 18.06 1.32
CA MET A 719 -4.03 17.49 2.50
C MET A 719 -3.13 16.28 2.18
N ASN A 720 -3.59 15.37 1.31
CA ASN A 720 -2.82 14.20 0.92
C ASN A 720 -1.53 14.59 0.15
N VAL A 721 -1.55 15.70 -0.60
CA VAL A 721 -0.36 16.23 -1.27
C VAL A 721 0.67 16.66 -0.23
N PHE A 722 0.26 17.44 0.77
CA PHE A 722 1.16 17.91 1.83
C PHE A 722 1.74 16.75 2.64
N ILE A 723 0.90 15.79 3.07
CA ILE A 723 1.35 14.60 3.80
C ILE A 723 2.36 13.80 2.97
N GLY A 724 2.08 13.61 1.68
CA GLY A 724 3.02 12.97 0.76
C GLY A 724 4.35 13.71 0.69
N LEU A 725 4.34 15.03 0.46
CA LEU A 725 5.57 15.83 0.42
C LEU A 725 6.37 15.76 1.73
N ILE A 726 5.70 15.85 2.88
CA ILE A 726 6.36 15.75 4.19
C ILE A 726 7.02 14.39 4.36
N LEU A 727 6.33 13.30 4.00
CA LEU A 727 6.90 11.95 4.03
C LEU A 727 8.12 11.86 3.12
N LEU A 728 8.06 12.42 1.90
CA LEU A 728 9.20 12.44 0.98
C LEU A 728 10.40 13.14 1.60
N PHE A 729 10.20 14.36 2.14
CA PHE A 729 11.26 15.15 2.75
C PHE A 729 11.82 14.48 4.01
N ALA A 730 10.97 13.87 4.84
CA ALA A 730 11.41 13.15 6.03
C ALA A 730 12.29 11.95 5.67
N VAL A 731 11.90 11.17 4.66
CA VAL A 731 12.64 9.97 4.22
C VAL A 731 13.94 10.37 3.53
N VAL A 732 13.89 11.31 2.59
CA VAL A 732 15.08 11.84 1.92
C VAL A 732 16.03 12.47 2.94
N GLY A 733 15.48 13.18 3.94
CA GLY A 733 16.22 13.76 5.06
C GLY A 733 16.90 12.69 5.92
N ASP A 734 16.22 11.61 6.34
CA ASP A 734 16.85 10.51 7.09
C ASP A 734 17.94 9.82 6.26
N ILE A 735 17.71 9.61 4.96
CA ILE A 735 18.74 9.06 4.06
C ILE A 735 19.94 10.00 3.99
N TRP A 736 19.72 11.30 3.81
CA TRP A 736 20.78 12.30 3.70
C TRP A 736 21.59 12.41 5.00
N LEU A 737 20.92 12.47 6.14
CA LEU A 737 21.54 12.48 7.48
C LEU A 737 22.30 11.19 7.78
N ARG A 738 21.89 10.04 7.22
CA ARG A 738 22.62 8.76 7.33
C ARG A 738 23.83 8.71 6.42
N GLN A 739 23.69 9.23 5.21
CA GLN A 739 24.72 9.20 4.18
C GLN A 739 25.57 10.46 4.24
N ASN A 740 26.39 10.62 5.30
CA ASN A 740 27.46 11.62 5.41
C ASN A 740 28.49 11.60 4.23
N ASN A 741 28.29 10.79 3.19
CA ASN A 741 29.21 10.59 2.08
C ASN A 741 28.65 10.92 0.69
N ILE A 742 27.41 11.35 0.48
CA ILE A 742 26.97 11.70 -0.89
C ILE A 742 27.79 12.87 -1.42
N PHE A 743 27.95 13.91 -0.60
CA PHE A 743 28.81 15.06 -0.92
C PHE A 743 30.28 14.70 -0.89
N ALA A 744 30.76 13.86 0.03
CA ALA A 744 32.16 13.44 0.05
C ALA A 744 32.53 12.66 -1.22
N ILE A 745 31.68 11.75 -1.70
CA ILE A 745 31.92 10.98 -2.94
C ILE A 745 31.84 11.90 -4.17
N TRP A 746 30.89 12.85 -4.22
CA TRP A 746 30.81 13.83 -5.30
C TRP A 746 32.00 14.80 -5.29
N VAL A 747 32.40 15.28 -4.13
CA VAL A 747 33.53 16.21 -3.94
C VAL A 747 34.86 15.48 -4.13
N GLU A 748 35.00 14.23 -3.70
CA GLU A 748 36.18 13.39 -3.97
C GLU A 748 36.25 13.00 -5.44
N GLY A 749 35.13 12.70 -6.10
CA GLY A 749 35.08 12.48 -7.55
C GLY A 749 35.46 13.75 -8.33
N TRP A 750 35.00 14.92 -7.88
CA TRP A 750 35.38 16.20 -8.45
C TRP A 750 36.85 16.57 -8.17
N ARG A 751 37.35 16.32 -6.96
CA ARG A 751 38.77 16.50 -6.59
C ARG A 751 39.68 15.50 -7.29
N ALA A 752 39.22 14.27 -7.55
CA ALA A 752 39.95 13.26 -8.32
C ALA A 752 40.01 13.65 -9.80
N ALA A 753 38.93 14.25 -10.35
CA ALA A 753 38.94 14.82 -11.69
C ALA A 753 39.86 16.06 -11.82
N GLN A 754 40.12 16.76 -10.71
CA GLN A 754 41.07 17.89 -10.66
C GLN A 754 42.52 17.47 -10.42
N ARG A 755 42.78 16.29 -9.85
CA ARG A 755 44.12 15.73 -9.70
C ARG A 755 44.57 15.10 -11.02
N ARG A 756 44.97 15.93 -11.98
CA ARG A 756 45.90 15.49 -13.03
C ARG A 756 47.23 15.12 -12.35
N PRO A 757 47.89 14.01 -12.73
CA PRO A 757 49.22 13.72 -12.22
C PRO A 757 50.18 14.78 -12.78
N ILE A 758 50.57 15.72 -11.94
CA ILE A 758 51.69 16.62 -12.23
C ILE A 758 52.95 15.88 -11.78
N GLY A 759 53.78 15.50 -12.75
CA GLY A 759 55.21 15.31 -12.55
C GLY A 759 55.67 13.93 -12.12
N GLY A 760 55.97 13.08 -13.10
CA GLY A 760 57.02 12.07 -13.00
C GLY A 760 57.92 12.21 -14.22
N THR A 761 58.92 13.10 -14.14
CA THR A 761 60.04 13.16 -15.09
C THR A 761 61.15 12.25 -14.59
N ALA A 762 61.47 11.24 -15.38
CA ALA A 762 62.83 10.79 -15.69
C ALA A 762 62.79 10.15 -17.09
#